data_AF-A0A958EB59-F1
#
_entry.id   AF-A0A958EB59-F1
#
_cell.length_a   1.000
_cell.length_b   1.000
_cell.length_c   1.000
_cell.angle_alpha   90.00
_cell.angle_beta   90.00
_cell.angle_gamma   90.00
#
_symmetry.space_group_name_H-M   'P 1'
#
loop_
_entity.id
_entity.type
_entity.pdbx_description
1 polymer ?
#
loop_
_entity_poly.entity_id
_entity_poly.type
_entity_poly.pdbx_seq_one_letter_code
_entity_poly.pdbx_strand_id
1 'polypeptide(L)'
;MTSLRRLNRMLWGMFFLLVCGHAEVKFHSLPSAQIDPTVGEHLLWQFPHRQFVLLSGAWEIANPQGGDPLSTVNLPGAFTGSGGFRFEKNVARPVGNYQKLQLVLGSVSGHLKVFLNDSLLYAQSGVFFSLRVDLPEDLMRDNNRLALSVSPLDLRREGQPAFLPFNMPRMDPGIWEAPYIAAIPQTRLAITDLKAALQDSGLAYSGKVTLNRALPADDPFRLTISYRSDKTTLFEESHSPAGNTEFSLPAMPEMGGRLWNPNHPRRVWIEARLDSAGKVLDALRQPLALRQFELTSRQFELNKRLIRVRGLNYLYQNPDGSPVYDPEQLRKDIADIRERGFNAIRVVLQPMPDWFYALCDELGMVVFQDLPLVYFGYNPQGFRDVFEQWKDHYSRMRELSLRYNSIASVGLAYYIDGKSRLQQRALDTVVKNLAALTVPTYVSTLLPAPEIGGLVDFQIVEILDRSPLSQGFQKIMDHMGNNILVPSGFTRTLNQNPDSAGVALIRSEQQHFYNQLIQDRLPGQVPGHFVQTYSDYMLHLPTVQNGPSGDPFRNQIGLVDLARQPRSIVSRENDFTLGNLGGASGNSVVYILIGVLNLFFFLISYRRYKVFRHNIGYSIRKPHGFFVNLSERISIPYRQSFFFLLVIAINGALVYGSATFFYRHNFLFDYLLSLVFFTPHAKAVVVGLIWNQSLNVLVLTTLLMAAFLIPAMLTRLVAVFGRVRVIYAQALATTIWSASPMVLLLPLGIFVFTMFTALKSYWILIGVLLYFHAWVYLRWINGTRVLTDRLYSRIFPIITLILLLAGAGFAYAGEKFYHVLEYLRQLKHLYDFYIGI
;
A
#
# COMPACT_ATOMS: atom_id res chain seq x y z
N MET A 1 -9.63 48.60 -0.27
CA MET A 1 -8.79 47.93 -1.31
C MET A 1 -7.61 47.12 -0.74
N THR A 2 -7.08 47.47 0.43
CA THR A 2 -5.97 46.77 1.11
C THR A 2 -6.37 45.43 1.76
N SER A 3 -7.61 45.25 2.24
CA SER A 3 -8.10 43.98 2.80
C SER A 3 -8.35 42.89 1.75
N LEU A 4 -8.90 43.25 0.59
CA LEU A 4 -9.10 42.35 -0.55
C LEU A 4 -7.77 41.87 -1.16
N ARG A 5 -6.72 42.71 -1.18
CA ARG A 5 -5.37 42.29 -1.60
C ARG A 5 -4.71 41.36 -0.60
N ARG A 6 -4.95 41.52 0.71
CA ARG A 6 -4.50 40.56 1.75
C ARG A 6 -5.24 39.23 1.64
N LEU A 7 -6.56 39.24 1.47
CA LEU A 7 -7.36 38.03 1.29
C LEU A 7 -6.97 37.29 0.01
N ASN A 8 -6.72 38.01 -1.09
CA ASN A 8 -6.29 37.40 -2.35
C ASN A 8 -4.85 36.87 -2.27
N ARG A 9 -3.92 37.56 -1.59
CA ARG A 9 -2.58 37.02 -1.29
C ARG A 9 -2.61 35.82 -0.34
N MET A 10 -3.57 35.76 0.57
CA MET A 10 -3.76 34.65 1.50
C MET A 10 -4.40 33.44 0.80
N LEU A 11 -5.37 33.67 -0.10
CA LEU A 11 -5.98 32.62 -0.93
C LEU A 11 -5.02 32.09 -2.00
N TRP A 12 -4.25 32.96 -2.66
CA TRP A 12 -3.18 32.54 -3.57
C TRP A 12 -2.01 31.94 -2.82
N GLY A 13 -1.65 32.45 -1.63
CA GLY A 13 -0.64 31.86 -0.77
C GLY A 13 -1.03 30.48 -0.25
N MET A 14 -2.30 30.29 0.13
CA MET A 14 -2.87 28.97 0.41
C MET A 14 -2.86 28.11 -0.85
N PHE A 15 -3.32 28.59 -2.01
CA PHE A 15 -3.31 27.82 -3.25
C PHE A 15 -1.89 27.41 -3.67
N PHE A 16 -0.90 28.29 -3.50
CA PHE A 16 0.51 28.02 -3.79
C PHE A 16 1.13 27.06 -2.76
N LEU A 17 0.80 27.18 -1.47
CA LEU A 17 1.19 26.21 -0.43
C LEU A 17 0.47 24.85 -0.58
N LEU A 18 -0.76 24.85 -1.09
CA LEU A 18 -1.59 23.66 -1.36
C LEU A 18 -1.12 22.90 -2.61
N VAL A 19 -0.52 23.61 -3.60
CA VAL A 19 -0.02 23.01 -4.85
C VAL A 19 1.48 22.73 -4.80
N CYS A 20 2.26 23.53 -4.06
CA CYS A 20 3.73 23.47 -4.02
C CYS A 20 4.29 23.22 -2.61
N GLY A 21 3.49 22.68 -1.68
CA GLY A 21 3.97 22.27 -0.37
C GLY A 21 5.18 21.36 -0.51
N HIS A 22 6.37 21.87 -0.19
CA HIS A 22 7.57 21.06 -0.11
C HIS A 22 7.37 20.19 1.12
N ALA A 23 7.26 18.88 0.93
CA ALA A 23 7.21 17.94 2.04
C ALA A 23 8.50 18.12 2.84
N GLU A 24 8.36 18.44 4.13
CA GLU A 24 9.48 18.46 5.06
C GLU A 24 10.12 17.07 5.08
N VAL A 25 11.44 17.02 4.88
CA VAL A 25 12.17 15.76 4.92
C VAL A 25 12.29 15.33 6.37
N LYS A 26 11.84 14.11 6.68
CA LYS A 26 11.99 13.50 8.00
C LYS A 26 12.83 12.25 7.88
N PHE A 27 13.87 12.16 8.68
CA PHE A 27 14.68 10.96 8.82
C PHE A 27 14.22 10.16 10.03
N HIS A 28 14.11 8.86 9.84
CA HIS A 28 13.80 7.88 10.87
C HIS A 28 14.96 6.90 10.95
N SER A 29 15.50 6.70 12.15
CA SER A 29 16.65 5.82 12.35
C SER A 29 16.64 5.27 13.76
N LEU A 30 17.22 4.10 13.95
CA LEU A 30 17.35 3.47 15.27
C LEU A 30 18.76 3.68 15.84
N PRO A 31 18.92 3.80 17.16
CA PRO A 31 20.23 3.86 17.80
C PRO A 31 21.01 2.55 17.64
N SER A 32 22.33 2.62 17.44
CA SER A 32 23.21 1.45 17.34
C SER A 32 23.12 0.54 18.56
N ALA A 33 23.01 1.12 19.76
CA ALA A 33 22.88 0.39 21.03
C ALA A 33 21.67 -0.56 21.07
N GLN A 34 20.65 -0.33 20.24
CA GLN A 34 19.45 -1.17 20.18
C GLN A 34 19.58 -2.32 19.16
N ILE A 35 20.36 -2.13 18.09
CA ILE A 35 20.40 -3.07 16.95
C ILE A 35 21.63 -3.96 16.98
N ASP A 36 22.79 -3.38 17.28
CA ASP A 36 24.08 -4.05 17.18
C ASP A 36 24.19 -5.30 18.06
N PRO A 37 23.62 -5.35 19.29
CA PRO A 37 23.60 -6.58 20.06
C PRO A 37 22.88 -7.72 19.33
N THR A 38 21.66 -7.52 18.85
CA THR A 38 20.89 -8.61 18.20
C THR A 38 21.50 -9.02 16.86
N VAL A 39 21.89 -8.07 16.02
CA VAL A 39 22.48 -8.36 14.70
C VAL A 39 23.86 -9.00 14.88
N GLY A 40 24.70 -8.43 15.76
CA GLY A 40 26.02 -8.94 16.08
C GLY A 40 25.96 -10.34 16.69
N GLU A 41 25.09 -10.56 17.69
CA GLU A 41 24.89 -11.88 18.30
C GLU A 41 24.38 -12.91 17.29
N HIS A 42 23.44 -12.55 16.42
CA HIS A 42 22.95 -13.46 15.38
C HIS A 42 24.06 -13.84 14.40
N LEU A 43 24.84 -12.86 13.93
CA LEU A 43 25.97 -13.10 13.02
C LEU A 43 27.07 -13.94 13.68
N LEU A 44 27.46 -13.64 14.92
CA LEU A 44 28.46 -14.40 15.68
C LEU A 44 27.96 -15.78 16.09
N TRP A 45 26.66 -15.94 16.36
CA TRP A 45 26.08 -17.26 16.59
C TRP A 45 26.15 -18.11 15.32
N GLN A 46 25.81 -17.53 14.17
CA GLN A 46 25.85 -18.23 12.88
C GLN A 46 27.27 -18.49 12.39
N PHE A 47 28.20 -17.59 12.69
CA PHE A 47 29.57 -17.61 12.18
C PHE A 47 30.59 -17.21 13.28
N PRO A 48 30.82 -18.07 14.28
CA PRO A 48 31.56 -17.72 15.50
C PRO A 48 33.03 -17.35 15.27
N HIS A 49 33.62 -17.74 14.14
CA HIS A 49 35.02 -17.47 13.80
C HIS A 49 35.18 -16.49 12.64
N ARG A 50 34.10 -15.83 12.20
CA ARG A 50 34.15 -14.84 11.12
C ARG A 50 34.11 -13.42 11.67
N GLN A 51 34.74 -12.51 10.96
CA GLN A 51 34.85 -11.11 11.35
C GLN A 51 33.83 -10.26 10.58
N PHE A 52 33.13 -9.42 11.32
CA PHE A 52 32.13 -8.49 10.79
C PHE A 52 32.44 -7.09 11.31
N VAL A 53 32.27 -6.09 10.44
CA VAL A 53 32.29 -4.67 10.82
C VAL A 53 30.87 -4.16 10.66
N LEU A 54 30.16 -4.01 11.79
CA LEU A 54 28.84 -3.38 11.80
C LEU A 54 28.99 -1.91 11.42
N LEU A 55 28.16 -1.45 10.49
CA LEU A 55 28.20 -0.08 10.00
C LEU A 55 27.06 0.77 10.56
N SER A 56 26.29 0.26 11.52
CA SER A 56 25.26 1.00 12.24
C SER A 56 25.80 2.27 12.93
N GLY A 57 24.90 3.17 13.33
CA GLY A 57 25.24 4.42 13.99
C GLY A 57 25.41 5.57 13.00
N ALA A 58 26.21 6.58 13.34
CA ALA A 58 26.26 7.84 12.61
C ALA A 58 26.87 7.74 11.20
N TRP A 59 26.22 8.40 10.24
CA TRP A 59 26.62 8.62 8.85
C TRP A 59 26.39 10.09 8.49
N GLU A 60 27.30 10.69 7.75
CA GLU A 60 27.12 12.03 7.18
C GLU A 60 26.14 11.94 5.99
N ILE A 61 25.21 12.88 5.89
CA ILE A 61 24.31 12.97 4.74
C ILE A 61 24.71 14.14 3.85
N ALA A 62 24.73 13.93 2.54
CA ALA A 62 24.97 14.94 1.54
C ALA A 62 23.90 14.88 0.45
N ASN A 63 23.92 15.85 -0.47
CA ASN A 63 23.11 15.79 -1.68
C ASN A 63 23.44 14.49 -2.47
N PRO A 64 22.49 13.94 -3.25
CA PRO A 64 22.68 12.66 -3.92
C PRO A 64 23.78 12.70 -5.01
N GLN A 65 24.15 13.90 -5.49
CA GLN A 65 25.29 14.11 -6.38
C GLN A 65 26.63 14.27 -5.64
N GLY A 66 26.63 14.28 -4.30
CA GLY A 66 27.75 14.67 -3.45
C GLY A 66 27.73 16.16 -3.10
N GLY A 67 28.79 16.62 -2.42
CA GLY A 67 28.92 17.99 -1.93
C GLY A 67 29.17 18.01 -0.42
N ASP A 68 29.06 19.20 0.17
CA ASP A 68 29.26 19.39 1.61
C ASP A 68 28.22 18.61 2.44
N PRO A 69 28.60 18.07 3.62
CA PRO A 69 27.68 17.41 4.52
C PRO A 69 26.54 18.36 4.95
N LEU A 70 25.31 17.89 4.79
CA LEU A 70 24.10 18.60 5.20
C LEU A 70 23.81 18.38 6.69
N SER A 71 24.02 17.17 7.19
CA SER A 71 23.76 16.75 8.59
C SER A 71 24.38 15.37 8.86
N THR A 72 24.13 14.83 10.05
CA THR A 72 24.45 13.45 10.42
C THR A 72 23.17 12.72 10.80
N VAL A 73 23.01 11.47 10.33
CA VAL A 73 21.88 10.60 10.67
C VAL A 73 22.39 9.20 10.99
N ASN A 74 21.60 8.41 11.71
CA ASN A 74 21.96 7.02 11.97
C ASN A 74 21.48 6.10 10.84
N LEU A 75 22.28 5.08 10.52
CA LEU A 75 21.81 3.89 9.81
C LEU A 75 21.75 2.69 10.76
N PRO A 76 20.84 1.73 10.54
CA PRO A 76 19.79 1.71 9.53
C PRO A 76 18.76 2.81 9.71
N GLY A 77 18.22 3.29 8.59
CA GLY A 77 17.41 4.49 8.53
C GLY A 77 16.59 4.58 7.24
N ALA A 78 15.45 5.25 7.35
CA ALA A 78 14.56 5.58 6.24
C ALA A 78 14.20 7.07 6.28
N PHE A 79 13.70 7.62 5.19
CA PHE A 79 13.29 9.02 5.15
C PHE A 79 12.05 9.26 4.31
N THR A 80 11.29 10.30 4.66
CA THR A 80 10.14 10.76 3.88
C THR A 80 10.54 11.98 3.05
N GLY A 81 10.09 12.06 1.81
CA GLY A 81 10.30 13.24 0.96
C GLY A 81 10.56 12.88 -0.51
N SER A 82 10.70 13.89 -1.36
CA SER A 82 10.95 13.72 -2.81
C SER A 82 12.43 13.80 -3.20
N GLY A 83 13.32 14.16 -2.28
CA GLY A 83 14.76 14.23 -2.51
C GLY A 83 15.45 12.89 -2.22
N GLY A 84 16.52 12.57 -2.95
CA GLY A 84 17.46 11.51 -2.56
C GLY A 84 18.57 12.04 -1.65
N PHE A 85 19.28 11.15 -0.97
CA PHE A 85 20.39 11.48 -0.08
C PHE A 85 21.56 10.54 -0.30
N ARG A 86 22.77 11.06 -0.14
CA ARG A 86 24.01 10.28 -0.11
C ARG A 86 24.48 10.16 1.34
N PHE A 87 24.48 8.94 1.87
CA PHE A 87 24.98 8.61 3.20
C PHE A 87 26.46 8.25 3.09
N GLU A 88 27.31 8.86 3.89
CA GLU A 88 28.76 8.68 3.85
C GLU A 88 29.34 8.33 5.21
N LYS A 89 30.29 7.39 5.20
CA LYS A 89 31.02 6.98 6.41
C LYS A 89 32.43 6.58 6.05
N ASN A 90 33.36 7.01 6.90
CA ASN A 90 34.73 6.55 6.85
C ASN A 90 34.83 5.19 7.54
N VAL A 91 35.41 4.22 6.85
CA VAL A 91 35.55 2.84 7.31
C VAL A 91 37.02 2.45 7.22
N ALA A 92 37.58 2.08 8.37
CA ALA A 92 38.92 1.50 8.44
C ALA A 92 38.94 0.14 7.76
N ARG A 93 40.04 -0.17 7.09
CA ARG A 93 40.24 -1.50 6.52
C ARG A 93 40.25 -2.56 7.64
N PRO A 94 39.43 -3.62 7.56
CA PRO A 94 39.51 -4.74 8.49
C PRO A 94 40.93 -5.32 8.54
N VAL A 95 41.44 -5.56 9.74
CA VAL A 95 42.75 -6.22 9.96
C VAL A 95 42.51 -7.71 10.10
N GLY A 96 43.28 -8.53 9.38
CA GLY A 96 43.20 -9.99 9.47
C GLY A 96 43.50 -10.67 8.14
N ASN A 97 43.47 -12.00 8.14
CA ASN A 97 43.61 -12.81 6.93
C ASN A 97 42.23 -13.17 6.38
N TYR A 98 41.85 -12.55 5.26
CA TYR A 98 40.59 -12.78 4.57
C TYR A 98 40.85 -12.96 3.07
N GLN A 99 39.93 -13.61 2.36
CA GLN A 99 39.95 -13.75 0.91
C GLN A 99 39.44 -12.51 0.20
N LYS A 100 38.35 -11.95 0.73
CA LYS A 100 37.71 -10.75 0.21
C LYS A 100 36.84 -10.09 1.28
N LEU A 101 36.57 -8.81 1.08
CA LEU A 101 35.60 -8.06 1.87
C LEU A 101 34.30 -7.93 1.07
N GLN A 102 33.16 -8.05 1.75
CA GLN A 102 31.86 -7.93 1.12
C GLN A 102 30.97 -7.01 1.95
N LEU A 103 30.45 -5.95 1.32
CA LEU A 103 29.39 -5.13 1.90
C LEU A 103 28.06 -5.87 1.78
N VAL A 104 27.34 -5.99 2.89
CA VAL A 104 26.01 -6.60 2.95
C VAL A 104 24.99 -5.56 3.37
N LEU A 105 23.94 -5.40 2.53
CA LEU A 105 22.76 -4.58 2.79
C LEU A 105 21.55 -5.51 2.83
N GLY A 106 20.87 -5.59 3.97
CA GLY A 106 19.79 -6.55 4.22
C GLY A 106 18.49 -6.23 3.46
N SER A 107 17.84 -5.12 3.83
CA SER A 107 16.62 -4.64 3.17
C SER A 107 16.79 -3.18 2.76
N VAL A 108 16.72 -2.92 1.45
CA VAL A 108 16.84 -1.59 0.86
C VAL A 108 15.58 -1.27 0.05
N SER A 109 15.13 -0.03 0.16
CA SER A 109 14.04 0.51 -0.65
C SER A 109 14.49 1.82 -1.30
N GLY A 110 14.36 1.93 -2.63
CA GLY A 110 14.80 3.11 -3.37
C GLY A 110 15.65 2.79 -4.61
N HIS A 111 16.11 3.83 -5.28
CA HIS A 111 17.27 3.74 -6.17
C HIS A 111 18.54 3.81 -5.34
N LEU A 112 19.29 2.71 -5.28
CA LEU A 112 20.55 2.61 -4.56
C LEU A 112 21.73 2.73 -5.51
N LYS A 113 22.75 3.50 -5.11
CA LYS A 113 24.11 3.44 -5.66
C LYS A 113 25.12 3.27 -4.54
N VAL A 114 26.11 2.39 -4.73
CA VAL A 114 27.18 2.12 -3.77
C VAL A 114 28.50 2.61 -4.34
N PHE A 115 29.23 3.42 -3.57
CA PHE A 115 30.54 3.94 -3.93
C PHE A 115 31.58 3.60 -2.88
N LEU A 116 32.78 3.25 -3.34
CA LEU A 116 33.97 3.10 -2.50
C LEU A 116 35.04 4.05 -3.02
N ASN A 117 35.50 4.98 -2.19
CA ASN A 117 36.52 5.97 -2.56
C ASN A 117 36.17 6.70 -3.89
N ASP A 118 34.90 7.09 -4.03
CA ASP A 118 34.27 7.74 -5.18
C ASP A 118 34.11 6.89 -6.46
N SER A 119 34.59 5.65 -6.47
CA SER A 119 34.31 4.67 -7.52
C SER A 119 32.94 4.05 -7.33
N LEU A 120 32.08 4.11 -8.37
CA LEU A 120 30.78 3.43 -8.38
C LEU A 120 30.98 1.92 -8.49
N LEU A 121 30.56 1.17 -7.46
CA LEU A 121 30.63 -0.29 -7.44
C LEU A 121 29.32 -0.94 -7.91
N TYR A 122 28.19 -0.32 -7.58
CA TYR A 122 26.88 -0.93 -7.80
C TYR A 122 25.77 0.10 -7.97
N ALA A 123 24.75 -0.23 -8.76
CA ALA A 123 23.53 0.55 -8.90
C ALA A 123 22.31 -0.35 -9.19
N GLN A 124 21.23 -0.21 -8.42
CA GLN A 124 19.98 -0.96 -8.60
C GLN A 124 18.80 -0.17 -8.04
N SER A 125 17.60 -0.44 -8.58
CA SER A 125 16.34 0.13 -8.11
C SER A 125 15.40 -0.99 -7.70
N GLY A 126 14.74 -0.86 -6.56
CA GLY A 126 13.80 -1.88 -6.10
C GLY A 126 13.19 -1.57 -4.74
N VAL A 127 12.12 -2.29 -4.42
CA VAL A 127 11.52 -2.30 -3.08
C VAL A 127 11.92 -3.60 -2.38
N PHE A 128 12.44 -3.48 -1.15
CA PHE A 128 12.81 -4.59 -0.27
C PHE A 128 13.91 -5.52 -0.77
N PHE A 129 14.80 -5.07 -1.64
CA PHE A 129 15.87 -5.94 -2.15
C PHE A 129 17.04 -6.02 -1.16
N SER A 130 17.73 -7.16 -1.18
CA SER A 130 18.98 -7.38 -0.45
C SER A 130 20.16 -7.38 -1.40
N LEU A 131 21.30 -6.85 -0.97
CA LEU A 131 22.48 -6.72 -1.81
C LEU A 131 23.76 -7.19 -1.09
N ARG A 132 24.61 -7.90 -1.84
CA ARG A 132 25.98 -8.25 -1.44
C ARG A 132 26.94 -7.74 -2.51
N VAL A 133 27.81 -6.79 -2.15
CA VAL A 133 28.80 -6.20 -3.07
C VAL A 133 30.20 -6.54 -2.60
N ASP A 134 31.00 -7.19 -3.45
CA ASP A 134 32.42 -7.38 -3.17
C ASP A 134 33.14 -6.03 -3.19
N LEU A 135 33.95 -5.75 -2.17
CA LEU A 135 34.75 -4.53 -2.07
C LEU A 135 36.12 -4.79 -2.70
N PRO A 136 36.48 -4.15 -3.83
CA PRO A 136 37.71 -4.44 -4.55
C PRO A 136 38.95 -4.05 -3.75
N GLU A 137 39.90 -4.97 -3.60
CA GLU A 137 41.11 -4.72 -2.79
C GLU A 137 42.02 -3.63 -3.37
N ASP A 138 42.03 -3.47 -4.69
CA ASP A 138 42.77 -2.44 -5.43
C ASP A 138 42.26 -1.03 -5.16
N LEU A 139 40.98 -0.90 -4.78
CA LEU A 139 40.38 0.37 -4.38
C LEU A 139 40.48 0.65 -2.88
N MET A 140 40.84 -0.35 -2.06
CA MET A 140 40.91 -0.22 -0.61
C MET A 140 42.17 0.54 -0.15
N ARG A 141 41.96 1.49 0.73
CA ARG A 141 42.99 2.28 1.46
C ARG A 141 42.93 1.92 2.95
N ASP A 142 43.81 2.48 3.76
CA ASP A 142 43.74 2.30 5.23
C ASP A 142 42.45 2.88 5.81
N ASN A 143 42.04 4.03 5.30
CA ASN A 143 40.75 4.66 5.59
C ASN A 143 39.97 4.86 4.29
N ASN A 144 38.73 4.38 4.25
CA ASN A 144 37.91 4.32 3.04
C ASN A 144 36.64 5.13 3.21
N ARG A 145 36.30 5.92 2.20
CA ARG A 145 35.01 6.60 2.12
C ARG A 145 34.01 5.66 1.46
N LEU A 146 33.10 5.10 2.26
CA LEU A 146 31.96 4.34 1.78
C LEU A 146 30.76 5.28 1.65
N ALA A 147 30.16 5.35 0.47
CA ALA A 147 28.98 6.16 0.24
C ALA A 147 27.81 5.38 -0.38
N LEU A 148 26.62 5.58 0.17
CA LEU A 148 25.36 4.95 -0.25
C LEU A 148 24.41 6.05 -0.69
N SER A 149 24.12 6.17 -1.97
CA SER A 149 23.12 7.12 -2.46
C SER A 149 21.77 6.43 -2.59
N VAL A 150 20.74 6.94 -1.92
CA VAL A 150 19.38 6.42 -1.95
C VAL A 150 18.41 7.52 -2.39
N SER A 151 17.57 7.25 -3.39
CA SER A 151 16.47 8.16 -3.76
C SER A 151 15.12 7.44 -3.85
N PRO A 152 13.99 8.15 -3.63
CA PRO A 152 12.64 7.56 -3.72
C PRO A 152 12.36 6.98 -5.10
N LEU A 153 11.64 5.85 -5.16
CA LEU A 153 11.11 5.27 -6.40
C LEU A 153 9.83 6.01 -6.81
N ASP A 154 9.64 6.24 -8.12
CA ASP A 154 8.32 6.57 -8.64
C ASP A 154 7.54 5.28 -8.92
N LEU A 155 6.96 4.69 -7.86
CA LEU A 155 6.22 3.43 -7.90
C LEU A 155 5.08 3.41 -8.92
N ARG A 156 4.60 4.56 -9.40
CA ARG A 156 3.55 4.64 -10.42
C ARG A 156 4.10 4.57 -11.84
N ARG A 157 5.27 5.17 -12.09
CA ARG A 157 5.90 5.20 -13.42
C ARG A 157 6.78 3.98 -13.70
N GLU A 158 7.36 3.39 -12.66
CA GLU A 158 8.40 2.36 -12.81
C GLU A 158 7.86 0.93 -12.86
N GLY A 159 6.54 0.72 -12.84
CA GLY A 159 5.93 -0.62 -12.98
C GLY A 159 6.25 -1.60 -11.85
N GLN A 160 6.92 -1.12 -10.79
CA GLN A 160 7.13 -1.77 -9.50
C GLN A 160 5.78 -1.87 -8.77
N PRO A 161 5.55 -2.94 -7.98
CA PRO A 161 4.25 -3.55 -7.66
C PRO A 161 3.07 -2.62 -7.96
N ALA A 162 2.39 -2.86 -9.10
CA ALA A 162 1.48 -1.87 -9.69
C ALA A 162 0.53 -1.38 -8.61
N PHE A 163 0.82 -0.14 -8.18
CA PHE A 163 0.39 0.36 -6.89
C PHE A 163 -1.13 0.26 -6.81
N LEU A 164 -1.62 -0.61 -5.94
CA LEU A 164 -2.98 -0.57 -5.41
C LEU A 164 -2.95 0.60 -4.41
N PRO A 165 -3.50 1.79 -4.74
CA PRO A 165 -3.43 2.97 -3.85
C PRO A 165 -4.16 2.82 -2.52
N PHE A 166 -4.74 1.67 -2.22
CA PHE A 166 -5.64 1.50 -1.10
C PHE A 166 -4.96 0.77 0.05
N ASN A 167 -4.96 1.38 1.23
CA ASN A 167 -4.62 0.74 2.49
C ASN A 167 -3.26 -0.01 2.51
N MET A 168 -2.31 0.40 1.66
CA MET A 168 -0.95 -0.13 1.72
C MET A 168 -0.11 0.73 2.66
N PRO A 169 0.81 0.12 3.43
CA PRO A 169 1.74 0.88 4.23
C PRO A 169 2.62 1.75 3.34
N ARG A 170 3.02 2.89 3.89
CA ARG A 170 3.98 3.79 3.27
C ARG A 170 5.32 3.05 3.09
N MET A 171 5.82 3.00 1.87
CA MET A 171 7.12 2.39 1.53
C MET A 171 8.20 3.48 1.48
N ASP A 172 8.77 3.80 2.63
CA ASP A 172 9.78 4.88 2.71
C ASP A 172 11.14 4.43 2.14
N PRO A 173 11.80 5.24 1.31
CA PRO A 173 13.15 4.93 0.86
C PRO A 173 14.14 4.89 2.02
N GLY A 174 15.13 4.01 1.93
CA GLY A 174 16.16 3.86 2.94
C GLY A 174 16.80 2.48 2.98
N ILE A 175 17.60 2.29 4.03
CA ILE A 175 18.28 1.04 4.37
C ILE A 175 17.71 0.59 5.71
N TRP A 176 16.82 -0.39 5.69
CA TRP A 176 15.97 -0.75 6.83
C TRP A 176 16.60 -1.78 7.77
N GLU A 177 17.69 -2.41 7.33
CA GLU A 177 18.49 -3.34 8.12
C GLU A 177 19.92 -2.81 8.30
N ALA A 178 20.53 -3.11 9.45
CA ALA A 178 21.89 -2.67 9.75
C ALA A 178 22.89 -3.13 8.67
N PRO A 179 23.56 -2.20 7.97
CA PRO A 179 24.59 -2.55 7.00
C PRO A 179 25.84 -3.07 7.73
N TYR A 180 26.57 -4.00 7.11
CA TYR A 180 27.84 -4.48 7.64
C TYR A 180 28.81 -4.91 6.54
N ILE A 181 30.10 -4.96 6.86
CA ILE A 181 31.13 -5.56 6.02
C ILE A 181 31.48 -6.91 6.61
N ALA A 182 31.36 -7.97 5.81
CA ALA A 182 31.83 -9.30 6.15
C ALA A 182 33.24 -9.52 5.59
N ALA A 183 34.18 -9.90 6.46
CA ALA A 183 35.48 -10.40 6.04
C ALA A 183 35.37 -11.90 5.78
N ILE A 184 35.37 -12.27 4.50
CA ILE A 184 35.22 -13.67 4.10
C ILE A 184 36.56 -14.38 4.30
N PRO A 185 36.63 -15.45 5.11
CA PRO A 185 37.90 -16.11 5.41
C PRO A 185 38.50 -16.79 4.17
N GLN A 186 39.82 -16.99 4.17
CA GLN A 186 40.57 -17.69 3.10
C GLN A 186 39.98 -19.08 2.82
N THR A 187 39.71 -19.83 3.88
CA THR A 187 39.01 -21.11 3.84
C THR A 187 37.66 -20.91 4.48
N ARG A 188 36.59 -21.05 3.70
CA ARG A 188 35.21 -20.83 4.12
C ARG A 188 34.39 -22.10 3.93
N LEU A 189 33.68 -22.48 4.99
CA LEU A 189 32.63 -23.48 4.97
C LEU A 189 31.30 -22.87 4.47
N ALA A 190 30.54 -23.67 3.73
CA ALA A 190 29.13 -23.42 3.44
C ALA A 190 28.35 -24.74 3.49
N ILE A 191 27.14 -24.69 4.05
CA ILE A 191 26.17 -25.78 3.90
C ILE A 191 25.33 -25.48 2.66
N THR A 192 25.32 -26.41 1.71
CA THR A 192 24.60 -26.31 0.44
C THR A 192 23.78 -27.57 0.20
N ASP A 193 22.91 -27.53 -0.81
CA ASP A 193 22.08 -28.67 -1.23
C ASP A 193 21.26 -29.30 -0.09
N LEU A 194 20.87 -28.53 0.94
CA LEU A 194 20.06 -29.04 2.04
C LEU A 194 18.72 -29.54 1.51
N LYS A 195 18.38 -30.78 1.84
CA LYS A 195 17.14 -31.46 1.49
C LYS A 195 16.54 -32.07 2.74
N ALA A 196 15.21 -32.05 2.81
CA ALA A 196 14.45 -32.76 3.83
C ALA A 196 13.70 -33.93 3.16
N ALA A 197 13.68 -35.09 3.83
CA ALA A 197 12.97 -36.27 3.37
C ALA A 197 12.16 -36.85 4.53
N LEU A 198 10.88 -37.11 4.28
CA LEU A 198 10.01 -37.76 5.25
C LEU A 198 10.28 -39.27 5.28
N GLN A 199 10.47 -39.81 6.48
CA GLN A 199 10.59 -41.25 6.74
C GLN A 199 9.54 -41.65 7.79
N ASP A 200 9.27 -42.95 7.92
CA ASP A 200 8.29 -43.47 8.90
C ASP A 200 8.63 -43.05 10.34
N SER A 201 9.92 -42.89 10.64
CA SER A 201 10.46 -42.48 11.93
C SER A 201 10.62 -40.96 12.10
N GLY A 202 10.29 -40.11 11.12
CA GLY A 202 10.38 -38.66 11.24
C GLY A 202 11.02 -37.96 10.03
N LEU A 203 11.49 -36.72 10.22
CA LEU A 203 12.11 -35.93 9.16
C LEU A 203 13.63 -36.14 9.16
N ALA A 204 14.17 -36.66 8.06
CA ALA A 204 15.60 -36.79 7.81
C ALA A 204 16.11 -35.63 6.96
N TYR A 205 17.39 -35.29 7.12
CA TYR A 205 18.03 -34.23 6.34
C TYR A 205 19.29 -34.75 5.67
N SER A 206 19.56 -34.27 4.46
CA SER A 206 20.83 -34.49 3.80
C SER A 206 21.31 -33.21 3.14
N GLY A 207 22.62 -33.11 2.90
CA GLY A 207 23.20 -31.94 2.27
C GLY A 207 24.70 -32.09 2.11
N LYS A 208 25.34 -30.97 1.76
CA LYS A 208 26.79 -30.92 1.56
C LYS A 208 27.40 -29.81 2.39
N VAL A 209 28.54 -30.10 3.00
CA VAL A 209 29.46 -29.09 3.48
C VAL A 209 30.52 -28.88 2.38
N THR A 210 30.62 -27.64 1.91
CA THR A 210 31.50 -27.26 0.81
C THR A 210 32.57 -26.27 1.28
N LEU A 211 33.70 -26.30 0.60
CA LEU A 211 34.82 -25.39 0.81
C LEU A 211 34.98 -24.49 -0.42
N ASN A 212 35.26 -23.21 -0.19
CA ASN A 212 35.54 -22.24 -1.27
C ASN A 212 36.88 -22.48 -2.00
N ARG A 213 37.74 -23.36 -1.49
CA ARG A 213 39.07 -23.69 -2.05
C ARG A 213 39.47 -25.11 -1.69
N ALA A 214 40.43 -25.65 -2.44
CA ALA A 214 41.13 -26.88 -2.06
C ALA A 214 42.03 -26.63 -0.84
N LEU A 215 42.16 -27.68 -0.01
CA LEU A 215 43.05 -27.69 1.15
C LEU A 215 44.42 -28.27 0.75
N PRO A 216 45.53 -27.77 1.33
CA PRO A 216 46.85 -28.39 1.16
C PRO A 216 46.86 -29.87 1.58
N ALA A 217 47.66 -30.71 0.91
CA ALA A 217 47.73 -32.14 1.23
C ALA A 217 48.48 -32.45 2.54
N ASP A 218 49.35 -31.54 2.98
CA ASP A 218 50.34 -31.79 4.04
C ASP A 218 49.82 -31.48 5.46
N ASP A 219 48.62 -30.92 5.59
CA ASP A 219 48.05 -30.49 6.88
C ASP A 219 46.96 -31.46 7.36
N PRO A 220 46.93 -31.82 8.67
CA PRO A 220 45.91 -32.71 9.22
C PRO A 220 44.60 -31.96 9.46
N PHE A 221 43.81 -31.79 8.39
CA PHE A 221 42.49 -31.18 8.49
C PHE A 221 41.44 -32.14 9.02
N ARG A 222 40.53 -31.65 9.85
CA ARG A 222 39.35 -32.38 10.34
C ARG A 222 38.10 -31.54 10.15
N LEU A 223 37.10 -32.10 9.47
CA LEU A 223 35.77 -31.50 9.39
C LEU A 223 34.83 -32.24 10.36
N THR A 224 34.31 -31.52 11.34
CA THR A 224 33.30 -32.04 12.27
C THR A 224 31.94 -31.46 11.92
N ILE A 225 30.95 -32.33 11.73
CA ILE A 225 29.55 -31.98 11.50
C ILE A 225 28.76 -32.46 12.70
N SER A 226 28.15 -31.52 13.42
CA SER A 226 27.35 -31.83 14.60
C SER A 226 25.94 -31.30 14.45
N TYR A 227 25.00 -32.00 15.06
CA TYR A 227 23.59 -31.65 15.11
C TYR A 227 23.20 -31.42 16.56
N ARG A 228 22.69 -30.24 16.85
CA ARG A 228 22.58 -29.72 18.22
C ARG A 228 21.23 -29.13 18.49
N SER A 229 20.69 -29.42 19.67
CA SER A 229 19.51 -28.77 20.24
C SER A 229 19.88 -28.23 21.60
N ASP A 230 19.67 -26.93 21.80
CA ASP A 230 20.10 -26.19 22.98
C ASP A 230 21.60 -26.44 23.30
N LYS A 231 21.92 -26.99 24.48
CA LYS A 231 23.31 -27.34 24.85
C LYS A 231 23.69 -28.78 24.55
N THR A 232 22.81 -29.54 23.90
CA THR A 232 22.96 -30.99 23.71
C THR A 232 23.40 -31.30 22.29
N THR A 233 24.55 -31.99 22.14
CA THR A 233 24.90 -32.64 20.86
C THR A 233 24.06 -33.90 20.71
N LEU A 234 23.20 -33.90 19.70
CA LEU A 234 22.33 -35.03 19.38
C LEU A 234 23.03 -36.05 18.48
N PHE A 235 23.90 -35.57 17.61
CA PHE A 235 24.68 -36.39 16.67
C PHE A 235 25.95 -35.64 16.28
N GLU A 236 27.05 -36.37 16.02
CA GLU A 236 28.32 -35.80 15.60
C GLU A 236 29.08 -36.80 14.74
N GLU A 237 29.63 -36.33 13.63
CA GLU A 237 30.53 -37.09 12.76
C GLU A 237 31.78 -36.27 12.43
N SER A 238 32.89 -36.98 12.23
CA SER A 238 34.15 -36.40 11.77
C SER A 238 34.52 -36.98 10.42
N HIS A 239 34.90 -36.09 9.50
CA HIS A 239 35.22 -36.40 8.12
C HIS A 239 36.63 -35.89 7.79
N SER A 240 37.30 -36.58 6.86
CA SER A 240 38.46 -36.00 6.17
C SER A 240 37.92 -35.03 5.12
N PRO A 241 38.27 -33.74 5.17
CA PRO A 241 37.65 -32.75 4.31
C PRO A 241 38.09 -32.93 2.85
N ALA A 242 37.24 -33.54 2.04
CA ALA A 242 37.25 -33.41 0.59
C ALA A 242 36.43 -32.17 0.22
N GLY A 243 36.81 -31.44 -0.83
CA GLY A 243 36.22 -30.13 -1.19
C GLY A 243 34.68 -30.04 -1.12
N ASN A 244 33.99 -31.17 -1.37
CA ASN A 244 32.60 -31.40 -1.00
C ASN A 244 32.49 -32.64 -0.10
N THR A 245 31.99 -32.47 1.13
CA THR A 245 31.70 -33.56 2.05
C THR A 245 30.19 -33.69 2.23
N GLU A 246 29.63 -34.84 1.87
CA GLU A 246 28.20 -35.10 2.03
C GLU A 246 27.89 -35.51 3.48
N PHE A 247 26.70 -35.12 3.95
CA PHE A 247 26.19 -35.57 5.24
C PHE A 247 24.74 -36.04 5.12
N SER A 248 24.38 -36.98 5.99
CA SER A 248 23.02 -37.46 6.16
C SER A 248 22.69 -37.52 7.64
N LEU A 249 21.66 -36.78 8.04
CA LEU A 249 21.13 -36.77 9.40
C LEU A 249 19.96 -37.76 9.46
N PRO A 250 20.00 -38.73 10.40
CA PRO A 250 18.94 -39.71 10.54
C PRO A 250 17.62 -39.03 10.92
N ALA A 251 16.50 -39.66 10.53
CA ALA A 251 15.18 -39.21 10.94
C ALA A 251 15.07 -39.19 12.47
N MET A 252 14.61 -38.06 13.00
CA MET A 252 14.44 -37.90 14.44
C MET A 252 13.03 -38.33 14.86
N PRO A 253 12.89 -39.30 15.80
CA PRO A 253 11.59 -39.80 16.23
C PRO A 253 10.70 -38.72 16.86
N GLU A 254 9.40 -38.79 16.53
CA GLU A 254 8.34 -38.00 17.20
C GLU A 254 8.29 -38.33 18.71
N MET A 255 8.68 -39.57 19.07
CA MET A 255 8.75 -40.08 20.45
C MET A 255 9.79 -39.30 21.27
N GLY A 256 9.28 -38.46 22.18
CA GLY A 256 10.06 -37.67 23.13
C GLY A 256 9.82 -36.14 23.08
N GLY A 257 8.84 -35.66 22.31
CA GLY A 257 8.49 -34.23 22.25
C GLY A 257 9.59 -33.36 21.63
N ARG A 258 10.30 -33.90 20.64
CA ARG A 258 11.50 -33.27 20.04
C ARG A 258 11.21 -32.39 18.81
N LEU A 259 10.07 -32.57 18.14
CA LEU A 259 9.66 -31.72 17.01
C LEU A 259 9.16 -30.36 17.48
N TRP A 260 9.40 -29.33 16.67
CA TRP A 260 8.92 -27.99 16.97
C TRP A 260 7.39 -27.93 16.87
N ASN A 261 6.76 -27.26 17.83
CA ASN A 261 5.38 -26.79 17.73
C ASN A 261 5.20 -25.50 18.55
N PRO A 262 4.14 -24.70 18.30
CA PRO A 262 3.89 -23.43 19.00
C PRO A 262 3.95 -23.48 20.55
N ASN A 263 3.59 -24.63 21.15
CA ASN A 263 3.61 -24.80 22.60
C ASN A 263 4.97 -25.30 23.12
N HIS A 264 5.78 -25.92 22.26
CA HIS A 264 7.11 -26.43 22.56
C HIS A 264 8.12 -26.00 21.48
N PRO A 265 8.57 -24.73 21.50
CA PRO A 265 9.42 -24.13 20.47
C PRO A 265 10.89 -24.60 20.52
N ARG A 266 11.13 -25.92 20.46
CA ARG A 266 12.49 -26.47 20.46
C ARG A 266 13.19 -26.17 19.15
N ARG A 267 14.38 -25.57 19.22
CA ARG A 267 15.22 -25.23 18.05
C ARG A 267 16.39 -26.19 17.93
N VAL A 268 16.78 -26.46 16.70
CA VAL A 268 17.88 -27.36 16.37
C VAL A 268 18.68 -26.78 15.21
N TRP A 269 19.98 -27.05 15.16
CA TRP A 269 20.88 -26.56 14.12
C TRP A 269 21.97 -27.58 13.75
N ILE A 270 22.53 -27.42 12.56
CA ILE A 270 23.78 -28.06 12.14
C ILE A 270 24.92 -27.10 12.48
N GLU A 271 26.01 -27.62 13.03
CA GLU A 271 27.28 -26.91 13.20
C GLU A 271 28.36 -27.68 12.43
N ALA A 272 28.95 -27.02 11.44
CA ALA A 272 30.10 -27.52 10.69
C ALA A 272 31.34 -26.75 11.12
N ARG A 273 32.40 -27.48 11.54
CA ARG A 273 33.65 -26.91 12.04
C ARG A 273 34.83 -27.54 11.33
N LEU A 274 35.72 -26.70 10.79
CA LEU A 274 36.96 -27.14 10.15
C LEU A 274 38.13 -26.79 11.07
N ASP A 275 38.90 -27.80 11.45
CA ASP A 275 40.11 -27.69 12.26
C ASP A 275 41.35 -28.08 11.46
N SER A 276 42.49 -27.46 11.74
CA SER A 276 43.83 -27.93 11.34
C SER A 276 44.79 -27.81 12.51
N ALA A 277 45.52 -28.88 12.83
CA ALA A 277 46.52 -28.92 13.91
C ALA A 277 46.03 -28.32 15.25
N GLY A 278 44.76 -28.55 15.61
CA GLY A 278 44.15 -28.05 16.85
C GLY A 278 43.63 -26.61 16.81
N LYS A 279 43.72 -25.92 15.66
CA LYS A 279 43.18 -24.57 15.44
C LYS A 279 41.94 -24.62 14.56
N VAL A 280 40.87 -23.96 15.00
CA VAL A 280 39.65 -23.77 14.17
C VAL A 280 39.97 -22.79 13.04
N LEU A 281 39.73 -23.20 11.79
CA LEU A 281 39.91 -22.37 10.61
C LEU A 281 38.63 -21.65 10.21
N ASP A 282 37.49 -22.33 10.29
CA ASP A 282 36.17 -21.74 10.12
C ASP A 282 35.14 -22.62 10.84
N ALA A 283 34.05 -22.00 11.28
CA ALA A 283 32.88 -22.73 11.73
C ALA A 283 31.61 -21.96 11.35
N LEU A 284 30.57 -22.71 11.02
CA LEU A 284 29.25 -22.14 10.78
C LEU A 284 28.18 -22.95 11.49
N ARG A 285 27.16 -22.25 11.96
CA ARG A 285 25.92 -22.82 12.50
C ARG A 285 24.78 -22.48 11.57
N GLN A 286 23.88 -23.42 11.32
CA GLN A 286 22.72 -23.21 10.48
C GLN A 286 21.48 -23.83 11.14
N PRO A 287 20.43 -23.03 11.42
CA PRO A 287 19.16 -23.55 11.92
C PRO A 287 18.58 -24.63 11.00
N LEU A 288 17.80 -25.55 11.58
CA LEU A 288 17.03 -26.57 10.86
C LEU A 288 15.56 -26.59 11.30
N ALA A 289 14.67 -26.65 10.30
CA ALA A 289 13.23 -26.66 10.49
C ALA A 289 12.67 -28.08 10.74
N LEU A 290 12.73 -28.60 11.96
CA LEU A 290 12.20 -29.92 12.32
C LEU A 290 10.68 -29.92 12.56
N ARG A 291 9.94 -29.75 11.48
CA ARG A 291 8.48 -29.84 11.48
C ARG A 291 7.93 -30.11 10.10
N GLN A 292 6.76 -30.74 10.05
CA GLN A 292 6.00 -30.97 8.82
C GLN A 292 4.77 -30.06 8.88
N PHE A 293 4.57 -29.20 7.89
CA PHE A 293 3.37 -28.39 7.79
C PHE A 293 2.75 -28.57 6.41
N GLU A 294 1.53 -29.08 6.38
CA GLU A 294 0.88 -29.53 5.17
C GLU A 294 -0.57 -29.07 5.12
N LEU A 295 -1.13 -29.10 3.92
CA LEU A 295 -2.55 -28.84 3.69
C LEU A 295 -3.18 -30.13 3.17
N THR A 296 -3.83 -30.88 4.06
CA THR A 296 -4.43 -32.18 3.78
C THR A 296 -5.94 -32.08 3.95
N SER A 297 -6.73 -32.59 3.00
CA SER A 297 -8.20 -32.62 3.11
C SER A 297 -8.83 -31.24 3.42
N ARG A 298 -8.30 -30.17 2.82
CA ARG A 298 -8.69 -28.76 3.06
C ARG A 298 -8.43 -28.24 4.48
N GLN A 299 -7.55 -28.88 5.24
CA GLN A 299 -7.16 -28.45 6.59
C GLN A 299 -5.65 -28.37 6.71
N PHE A 300 -5.16 -27.43 7.52
CA PHE A 300 -3.74 -27.38 7.84
C PHE A 300 -3.40 -28.41 8.90
N GLU A 301 -2.27 -29.09 8.73
CA GLU A 301 -1.70 -30.03 9.67
C GLU A 301 -0.28 -29.61 10.03
N LEU A 302 0.04 -29.63 11.33
CA LEU A 302 1.41 -29.49 11.84
C LEU A 302 1.78 -30.81 12.50
N ASN A 303 2.82 -31.47 11.98
CA ASN A 303 3.29 -32.78 12.42
C ASN A 303 2.14 -33.81 12.44
N LYS A 304 1.39 -33.91 11.33
CA LYS A 304 0.22 -34.81 11.15
C LYS A 304 -0.94 -34.58 12.13
N ARG A 305 -0.97 -33.42 12.81
CA ARG A 305 -2.06 -33.01 13.70
C ARG A 305 -2.71 -31.76 13.16
N LEU A 306 -4.05 -31.77 13.12
CA LEU A 306 -4.83 -30.62 12.67
C LEU A 306 -4.46 -29.37 13.47
N ILE A 307 -4.14 -28.29 12.77
CA ILE A 307 -3.91 -26.97 13.34
C ILE A 307 -4.83 -25.96 12.66
N ARG A 308 -5.75 -25.39 13.43
CA ARG A 308 -6.57 -24.28 12.93
C ARG A 308 -5.75 -22.99 12.98
N VAL A 309 -5.57 -22.35 11.83
CA VAL A 309 -4.82 -21.09 11.72
C VAL A 309 -5.70 -19.95 12.22
N ARG A 310 -5.31 -19.37 13.35
CA ARG A 310 -5.85 -18.11 13.92
C ARG A 310 -4.81 -17.06 13.69
N GLY A 311 -4.88 -16.46 12.51
CA GLY A 311 -3.85 -15.59 11.96
C GLY A 311 -4.16 -14.11 12.15
N LEU A 312 -3.10 -13.31 12.19
CA LEU A 312 -3.16 -11.86 12.14
C LEU A 312 -2.25 -11.36 11.03
N ASN A 313 -2.77 -10.50 10.17
CA ASN A 313 -1.95 -9.80 9.18
C ASN A 313 -1.08 -8.77 9.91
N TYR A 314 0.19 -8.74 9.56
CA TYR A 314 1.22 -7.91 10.16
C TYR A 314 1.89 -7.05 9.08
N LEU A 315 1.70 -5.75 9.21
CA LEU A 315 2.32 -4.70 8.39
C LEU A 315 3.29 -3.96 9.31
N TYR A 316 4.58 -4.25 9.20
CA TYR A 316 5.55 -3.75 10.17
C TYR A 316 5.88 -2.27 9.94
N GLN A 317 5.64 -1.45 10.96
CA GLN A 317 6.16 -0.09 11.09
C GLN A 317 6.37 0.23 12.57
N ASN A 318 7.42 0.96 12.93
CA ASN A 318 7.64 1.43 14.30
C ASN A 318 6.58 2.44 14.77
N PRO A 319 6.53 2.76 16.08
CA PRO A 319 5.62 3.76 16.64
C PRO A 319 5.65 5.15 15.99
N ASP A 320 6.75 5.50 15.34
CA ASP A 320 6.93 6.75 14.59
C ASP A 320 6.54 6.64 13.11
N GLY A 321 6.07 5.46 12.66
CA GLY A 321 5.71 5.14 11.28
C GLY A 321 6.88 4.70 10.40
N SER A 322 8.08 4.55 10.95
CA SER A 322 9.28 4.10 10.21
C SER A 322 9.23 2.62 9.85
N PRO A 323 9.71 2.21 8.66
CA PRO A 323 9.82 0.79 8.29
C PRO A 323 11.11 0.11 8.79
N VAL A 324 12.01 0.83 9.47
CA VAL A 324 13.32 0.32 9.92
C VAL A 324 13.13 -0.79 10.96
N TYR A 325 13.75 -1.95 10.78
CA TYR A 325 13.55 -3.10 11.68
C TYR A 325 14.21 -2.90 13.05
N ASP A 326 13.36 -2.89 14.07
CA ASP A 326 13.68 -2.85 15.49
C ASP A 326 13.47 -4.24 16.11
N PRO A 327 14.55 -4.95 16.49
CA PRO A 327 14.44 -6.27 17.10
C PRO A 327 13.61 -6.29 18.39
N GLU A 328 13.70 -5.25 19.21
CA GLU A 328 12.98 -5.18 20.49
C GLU A 328 11.48 -4.94 20.26
N GLN A 329 11.14 -4.06 19.31
CA GLN A 329 9.74 -3.85 18.94
C GLN A 329 9.12 -5.11 18.33
N LEU A 330 9.84 -5.79 17.42
CA LEU A 330 9.36 -7.03 16.81
C LEU A 330 9.15 -8.13 17.84
N ARG A 331 10.07 -8.31 18.79
CA ARG A 331 9.91 -9.27 19.89
C ARG A 331 8.66 -8.96 20.74
N LYS A 332 8.42 -7.69 21.07
CA LYS A 332 7.22 -7.25 21.82
C LYS A 332 5.93 -7.48 21.02
N ASP A 333 5.92 -7.10 19.74
CA ASP A 333 4.76 -7.28 18.87
C ASP A 333 4.41 -8.78 18.73
N ILE A 334 5.40 -9.65 18.47
CA ILE A 334 5.18 -11.11 18.35
C ILE A 334 4.64 -11.70 19.66
N ALA A 335 5.18 -11.28 20.82
CA ALA A 335 4.73 -11.75 22.12
C ALA A 335 3.27 -11.31 22.42
N ASP A 336 2.93 -10.05 22.17
CA ASP A 336 1.57 -9.51 22.37
C ASP A 336 0.56 -10.18 21.42
N ILE A 337 0.94 -10.44 20.16
CA ILE A 337 0.10 -11.20 19.22
C ILE A 337 -0.21 -12.60 19.76
N ARG A 338 0.80 -13.30 20.30
CA ARG A 338 0.63 -14.62 20.91
C ARG A 338 -0.26 -14.58 22.15
N GLU A 339 -0.04 -13.60 23.03
CA GLU A 339 -0.82 -13.42 24.26
C GLU A 339 -2.31 -13.18 23.98
N ARG A 340 -2.63 -12.51 22.86
CA ARG A 340 -4.01 -12.30 22.37
C ARG A 340 -4.68 -13.57 21.83
N GLY A 341 -4.00 -14.71 21.78
CA GLY A 341 -4.55 -16.00 21.38
C GLY A 341 -4.39 -16.34 19.90
N PHE A 342 -3.68 -15.52 19.13
CA PHE A 342 -3.28 -15.85 17.76
C PHE A 342 -2.11 -16.85 17.77
N ASN A 343 -2.10 -17.77 16.81
CA ASN A 343 -1.02 -18.75 16.64
C ASN A 343 -0.25 -18.57 15.33
N ALA A 344 -0.68 -17.64 14.48
CA ALA A 344 -0.04 -17.34 13.21
C ALA A 344 0.06 -15.84 12.94
N ILE A 345 1.14 -15.44 12.29
CA ILE A 345 1.38 -14.11 11.75
C ILE A 345 1.47 -14.25 10.24
N ARG A 346 0.74 -13.42 9.51
CA ARG A 346 0.97 -13.23 8.08
C ARG A 346 1.67 -11.92 7.83
N VAL A 347 2.92 -11.97 7.41
CA VAL A 347 3.66 -10.78 7.01
C VAL A 347 3.21 -10.40 5.61
N VAL A 348 2.58 -9.25 5.49
CA VAL A 348 1.98 -8.80 4.22
C VAL A 348 3.02 -8.01 3.43
N LEU A 349 3.34 -8.50 2.22
CA LEU A 349 4.29 -7.98 1.22
C LEU A 349 5.76 -7.83 1.63
N GLN A 350 6.05 -7.53 2.89
CA GLN A 350 7.35 -7.11 3.35
C GLN A 350 8.23 -8.33 3.70
N PRO A 351 9.36 -8.56 3.01
CA PRO A 351 10.34 -9.56 3.42
C PRO A 351 10.95 -9.18 4.78
N MET A 352 11.00 -10.13 5.70
CA MET A 352 11.57 -9.90 7.04
C MET A 352 13.04 -10.33 7.11
N PRO A 353 13.83 -9.73 8.01
CA PRO A 353 15.20 -10.17 8.26
C PRO A 353 15.24 -11.60 8.83
N ASP A 354 16.32 -12.34 8.61
CA ASP A 354 16.44 -13.75 9.01
C ASP A 354 16.19 -13.96 10.53
N TRP A 355 16.65 -13.02 11.36
CA TRP A 355 16.47 -13.06 12.80
C TRP A 355 14.99 -12.92 13.24
N PHE A 356 14.10 -12.35 12.41
CA PHE A 356 12.66 -12.32 12.71
C PHE A 356 12.08 -13.73 12.78
N TYR A 357 12.47 -14.61 11.85
CA TYR A 357 12.02 -16.01 11.87
C TYR A 357 12.63 -16.77 13.06
N ALA A 358 13.88 -16.43 13.45
CA ALA A 358 14.48 -16.97 14.67
C ALA A 358 13.70 -16.57 15.94
N LEU A 359 13.18 -15.33 16.00
CA LEU A 359 12.30 -14.84 17.07
C LEU A 359 10.95 -15.57 17.05
N CYS A 360 10.33 -15.76 15.89
CA CYS A 360 9.08 -16.51 15.76
C CYS A 360 9.25 -17.99 16.14
N ASP A 361 10.37 -18.62 15.76
CA ASP A 361 10.73 -19.97 16.18
C ASP A 361 10.79 -20.07 17.71
N GLU A 362 11.47 -19.11 18.36
CA GLU A 362 11.63 -19.04 19.82
C GLU A 362 10.31 -18.78 20.55
N LEU A 363 9.50 -17.88 20.02
CA LEU A 363 8.21 -17.50 20.59
C LEU A 363 7.08 -18.45 20.20
N GLY A 364 7.33 -19.48 19.40
CA GLY A 364 6.33 -20.48 19.03
C GLY A 364 5.22 -19.92 18.13
N MET A 365 5.56 -19.05 17.17
CA MET A 365 4.61 -18.46 16.24
C MET A 365 4.78 -19.03 14.83
N VAL A 366 3.66 -19.35 14.18
CA VAL A 366 3.64 -19.75 12.78
C VAL A 366 3.65 -18.52 11.89
N VAL A 367 4.41 -18.53 10.79
CA VAL A 367 4.59 -17.41 9.87
C VAL A 367 4.15 -17.78 8.47
N PHE A 368 3.29 -16.94 7.90
CA PHE A 368 2.91 -16.92 6.50
C PHE A 368 3.60 -15.69 5.88
N GLN A 369 4.56 -15.89 4.99
CA GLN A 369 5.33 -14.80 4.41
C GLN A 369 4.84 -14.51 3.00
N ASP A 370 4.20 -13.36 2.78
CA ASP A 370 3.95 -12.87 1.43
C ASP A 370 5.27 -12.41 0.80
N LEU A 371 5.50 -12.77 -0.46
CA LEU A 371 6.55 -12.19 -1.29
C LEU A 371 6.09 -10.81 -1.83
N PRO A 372 7.02 -9.88 -2.10
CA PRO A 372 6.70 -8.51 -2.52
C PRO A 372 6.20 -8.40 -3.98
N LEU A 373 5.56 -9.44 -4.52
CA LEU A 373 4.95 -9.42 -5.85
C LEU A 373 3.48 -9.03 -5.74
N VAL A 374 3.19 -7.74 -5.90
CA VAL A 374 1.82 -7.25 -6.03
C VAL A 374 1.39 -7.34 -7.49
N TYR A 375 0.07 -7.41 -7.73
CA TYR A 375 -0.58 -7.18 -9.02
C TYR A 375 0.29 -6.33 -9.96
N PHE A 376 0.88 -6.95 -10.98
CA PHE A 376 1.56 -6.24 -12.06
C PHE A 376 0.55 -6.10 -13.20
N GLY A 377 0.42 -4.87 -13.69
CA GLY A 377 -0.32 -4.56 -14.89
C GLY A 377 0.28 -5.23 -16.14
N TYR A 378 -0.11 -4.79 -17.32
CA TYR A 378 0.34 -5.36 -18.60
C TYR A 378 1.68 -4.78 -19.09
N ASN A 379 2.51 -4.17 -18.24
CA ASN A 379 3.83 -3.64 -18.62
C ASN A 379 4.92 -4.75 -18.62
N PRO A 380 5.38 -5.23 -19.80
CA PRO A 380 6.30 -6.38 -19.86
C PRO A 380 7.73 -6.05 -19.44
N GLN A 381 8.15 -4.78 -19.46
CA GLN A 381 9.53 -4.38 -19.16
C GLN A 381 9.74 -4.19 -17.67
N GLY A 382 8.84 -3.46 -16.98
CA GLY A 382 8.85 -3.36 -15.52
C GLY A 382 8.69 -4.74 -14.85
N PHE A 383 7.93 -5.64 -15.49
CA PHE A 383 7.80 -7.02 -15.04
C PHE A 383 9.14 -7.77 -14.97
N ARG A 384 10.05 -7.62 -15.94
CA ARG A 384 11.32 -8.38 -15.95
C ARG A 384 12.21 -8.06 -14.76
N ASP A 385 12.40 -6.78 -14.46
CA ASP A 385 13.29 -6.35 -13.37
C ASP A 385 12.71 -6.74 -12.00
N VAL A 386 11.40 -6.60 -11.83
CA VAL A 386 10.67 -7.06 -10.63
C VAL A 386 10.73 -8.58 -10.51
N PHE A 387 10.61 -9.29 -11.63
CA PHE A 387 10.62 -10.76 -11.66
C PHE A 387 11.98 -11.35 -11.25
N GLU A 388 13.10 -10.76 -11.67
CA GLU A 388 14.42 -11.21 -11.20
C GLU A 388 14.61 -10.97 -9.69
N GLN A 389 14.25 -9.79 -9.18
CA GLN A 389 14.27 -9.51 -7.73
C GLN A 389 13.36 -10.48 -6.96
N TRP A 390 12.21 -10.80 -7.53
CA TRP A 390 11.26 -11.73 -6.93
C TRP A 390 11.77 -13.17 -6.93
N LYS A 391 12.49 -13.63 -7.97
CA LYS A 391 13.14 -14.94 -7.99
C LYS A 391 14.18 -15.07 -6.87
N ASP A 392 14.93 -14.01 -6.61
CA ASP A 392 15.87 -13.98 -5.48
C ASP A 392 15.15 -14.11 -4.14
N HIS A 393 14.03 -13.40 -3.97
CA HIS A 393 13.19 -13.54 -2.77
C HIS A 393 12.63 -14.95 -2.60
N TYR A 394 12.12 -15.57 -3.67
CA TYR A 394 11.62 -16.95 -3.60
C TYR A 394 12.74 -17.93 -3.22
N SER A 395 13.90 -17.81 -3.85
CA SER A 395 15.06 -18.67 -3.61
C SER A 395 15.53 -18.55 -2.16
N ARG A 396 15.55 -17.33 -1.62
CA ARG A 396 15.79 -17.06 -0.20
C ARG A 396 14.72 -17.69 0.69
N MET A 397 13.44 -17.56 0.36
CA MET A 397 12.36 -18.17 1.16
C MET A 397 12.42 -19.69 1.19
N ARG A 398 12.86 -20.34 0.09
CA ARG A 398 13.12 -21.78 0.06
C ARG A 398 14.23 -22.19 1.03
N GLU A 399 15.32 -21.43 1.05
CA GLU A 399 16.43 -21.66 1.98
C GLU A 399 15.97 -21.45 3.43
N LEU A 400 15.23 -20.37 3.69
CA LEU A 400 14.72 -20.04 5.02
C LEU A 400 13.68 -21.05 5.52
N SER A 401 12.79 -21.58 4.66
CA SER A 401 11.77 -22.56 5.07
C SER A 401 12.35 -23.90 5.50
N LEU A 402 13.57 -24.23 5.07
CA LEU A 402 14.32 -25.40 5.53
C LEU A 402 15.08 -25.14 6.84
N ARG A 403 15.32 -23.87 7.16
CA ARG A 403 16.10 -23.43 8.32
C ARG A 403 15.24 -23.10 9.53
N TYR A 404 14.13 -22.39 9.33
CA TYR A 404 13.29 -21.87 10.39
C TYR A 404 11.95 -22.61 10.46
N ASN A 405 11.58 -23.05 11.66
CA ASN A 405 10.38 -23.84 11.93
C ASN A 405 9.09 -23.03 11.76
N SER A 406 9.15 -21.74 12.04
CA SER A 406 8.01 -20.82 12.02
C SER A 406 7.43 -20.65 10.63
N ILE A 407 8.25 -20.65 9.57
CA ILE A 407 7.80 -20.37 8.19
C ILE A 407 6.91 -21.50 7.68
N ALA A 408 5.59 -21.38 7.81
CA ALA A 408 4.65 -22.42 7.42
C ALA A 408 4.09 -22.32 6.02
N SER A 409 4.14 -21.14 5.43
CA SER A 409 3.64 -20.98 4.07
C SER A 409 4.22 -19.73 3.43
N VAL A 410 4.35 -19.75 2.10
CA VAL A 410 4.89 -18.65 1.31
C VAL A 410 3.85 -18.17 0.31
N GLY A 411 3.52 -16.88 0.38
CA GLY A 411 2.62 -16.22 -0.56
C GLY A 411 3.40 -15.79 -1.80
N LEU A 412 3.06 -16.35 -2.96
CA LEU A 412 3.80 -16.08 -4.20
C LEU A 412 3.48 -14.72 -4.80
N ALA A 413 2.25 -14.25 -4.59
CA ALA A 413 1.76 -12.99 -5.11
C ALA A 413 0.58 -12.47 -4.29
N TYR A 414 0.43 -11.15 -4.26
CA TYR A 414 -0.61 -10.43 -3.55
C TYR A 414 -1.55 -9.74 -4.54
N TYR A 415 -2.87 -9.96 -4.37
CA TYR A 415 -3.95 -9.52 -5.26
C TYR A 415 -3.83 -10.04 -6.70
N ILE A 416 -4.04 -11.33 -6.94
CA ILE A 416 -4.24 -11.87 -8.30
C ILE A 416 -5.73 -11.82 -8.69
N ASP A 417 -6.04 -11.28 -9.87
CA ASP A 417 -7.41 -11.23 -10.41
C ASP A 417 -7.79 -12.50 -11.20
N GLY A 418 -6.79 -13.26 -11.65
CA GLY A 418 -6.91 -14.46 -12.48
C GLY A 418 -7.68 -14.28 -13.79
N LYS A 419 -7.90 -13.04 -14.25
CA LYS A 419 -8.44 -12.71 -15.58
C LYS A 419 -7.34 -12.26 -16.52
N SER A 420 -6.25 -11.71 -16.00
CA SER A 420 -5.09 -11.33 -16.79
C SER A 420 -4.30 -12.55 -17.26
N ARG A 421 -4.32 -12.81 -18.58
CA ARG A 421 -3.47 -13.85 -19.21
C ARG A 421 -1.99 -13.64 -18.95
N LEU A 422 -1.56 -12.40 -18.78
CA LEU A 422 -0.16 -12.07 -18.48
C LEU A 422 0.19 -12.46 -17.04
N GLN A 423 -0.68 -12.18 -16.07
CA GLN A 423 -0.51 -12.65 -14.68
C GLN A 423 -0.50 -14.16 -14.59
N GLN A 424 -1.46 -14.83 -15.24
CA GLN A 424 -1.51 -16.29 -15.21
C GLN A 424 -0.27 -16.92 -15.83
N ARG A 425 0.21 -16.41 -16.98
CA ARG A 425 1.45 -16.90 -17.60
C ARG A 425 2.68 -16.60 -16.75
N ALA A 426 2.74 -15.43 -16.12
CA ALA A 426 3.82 -15.09 -15.21
C ALA A 426 3.83 -16.04 -14.02
N LEU A 427 2.70 -16.22 -13.32
CA LEU A 427 2.57 -17.16 -12.21
C LEU A 427 2.86 -18.61 -12.64
N ASP A 428 2.44 -19.03 -13.83
CA ASP A 428 2.74 -20.36 -14.37
C ASP A 428 4.23 -20.53 -14.68
N THR A 429 4.86 -19.54 -15.33
CA THR A 429 6.30 -19.53 -15.62
C THR A 429 7.12 -19.55 -14.33
N VAL A 430 6.67 -18.80 -13.34
CA VAL A 430 7.18 -18.77 -11.98
C VAL A 430 7.13 -20.18 -11.38
N VAL A 431 5.93 -20.74 -11.23
CA VAL A 431 5.73 -21.99 -10.50
C VAL A 431 6.47 -23.15 -11.17
N LYS A 432 6.51 -23.18 -12.51
CA LYS A 432 7.22 -24.22 -13.27
C LYS A 432 8.74 -24.18 -13.14
N ASN A 433 9.34 -22.99 -13.05
CA ASN A 433 10.79 -22.82 -13.01
C ASN A 433 11.36 -22.85 -11.60
N LEU A 434 10.50 -22.94 -10.59
CA LEU A 434 10.90 -22.93 -9.20
C LEU A 434 10.87 -24.33 -8.63
N ALA A 435 11.96 -24.70 -7.95
CA ALA A 435 11.99 -25.92 -7.18
C ALA A 435 10.91 -25.87 -6.10
N ALA A 436 10.11 -26.92 -5.99
CA ALA A 436 9.04 -27.01 -5.00
C ALA A 436 9.54 -26.66 -3.59
N LEU A 437 8.77 -25.84 -2.90
CA LEU A 437 8.97 -25.56 -1.48
C LEU A 437 8.57 -26.79 -0.66
N THR A 438 9.17 -26.94 0.52
CA THR A 438 8.76 -27.97 1.51
C THR A 438 7.53 -27.55 2.30
N VAL A 439 6.91 -26.43 1.95
CA VAL A 439 5.79 -25.82 2.65
C VAL A 439 4.72 -25.41 1.64
N PRO A 440 3.43 -25.43 2.01
CA PRO A 440 2.35 -24.97 1.15
C PRO A 440 2.56 -23.55 0.66
N THR A 441 2.11 -23.29 -0.55
CA THR A 441 2.14 -22.00 -1.23
C THR A 441 0.74 -21.45 -1.44
N TYR A 442 0.63 -20.13 -1.48
CA TYR A 442 -0.62 -19.47 -1.76
C TYR A 442 -0.44 -18.22 -2.60
N VAL A 443 -1.55 -17.68 -3.06
CA VAL A 443 -1.64 -16.30 -3.52
C VAL A 443 -2.79 -15.60 -2.82
N SER A 444 -2.73 -14.28 -2.74
CA SER A 444 -3.82 -13.47 -2.23
C SER A 444 -4.72 -13.03 -3.38
N THR A 445 -6.03 -13.16 -3.22
CA THR A 445 -7.03 -12.84 -4.24
C THR A 445 -8.21 -12.06 -3.66
N LEU A 446 -9.06 -11.57 -4.55
CA LEU A 446 -10.38 -11.03 -4.21
C LEU A 446 -11.45 -12.03 -4.60
N LEU A 447 -12.64 -11.90 -4.02
CA LEU A 447 -13.81 -12.60 -4.53
C LEU A 447 -14.38 -11.90 -5.79
N PRO A 448 -14.99 -12.64 -6.73
CA PRO A 448 -14.94 -14.10 -6.83
C PRO A 448 -13.51 -14.58 -7.08
N ALA A 449 -13.06 -15.57 -6.30
CA ALA A 449 -11.69 -16.07 -6.36
C ALA A 449 -11.47 -16.77 -7.72
N PRO A 450 -10.39 -16.45 -8.45
CA PRO A 450 -10.12 -17.10 -9.72
C PRO A 450 -9.79 -18.58 -9.54
N GLU A 451 -10.04 -19.38 -10.59
CA GLU A 451 -9.50 -20.73 -10.67
C GLU A 451 -8.02 -20.67 -11.04
N ILE A 452 -7.16 -21.08 -10.11
CA ILE A 452 -5.69 -21.03 -10.26
C ILE A 452 -5.10 -22.43 -10.54
N GLY A 453 -5.94 -23.40 -10.90
CA GLY A 453 -5.54 -24.65 -11.57
C GLY A 453 -4.33 -25.40 -11.02
N GLY A 454 -4.27 -25.67 -9.70
CA GLY A 454 -3.20 -26.45 -9.08
C GLY A 454 -1.82 -25.77 -9.07
N LEU A 455 -1.72 -24.49 -9.45
CA LEU A 455 -0.46 -23.73 -9.40
C LEU A 455 -0.02 -23.39 -7.97
N VAL A 456 -0.97 -23.33 -7.03
CA VAL A 456 -0.74 -23.13 -5.60
C VAL A 456 -1.66 -24.03 -4.78
N ASP A 457 -1.31 -24.27 -3.52
CA ASP A 457 -2.02 -25.19 -2.63
C ASP A 457 -3.35 -24.60 -2.12
N PHE A 458 -3.40 -23.29 -1.87
CA PHE A 458 -4.61 -22.57 -1.43
C PHE A 458 -4.58 -21.09 -1.82
N GLN A 459 -5.69 -20.40 -1.59
CA GLN A 459 -5.80 -18.95 -1.81
C GLN A 459 -6.18 -18.26 -0.51
N ILE A 460 -5.56 -17.12 -0.24
CA ILE A 460 -6.01 -16.21 0.81
C ILE A 460 -6.89 -15.14 0.19
N VAL A 461 -8.12 -15.00 0.67
CA VAL A 461 -9.13 -14.14 0.07
C VAL A 461 -9.28 -12.88 0.91
N GLU A 462 -8.93 -11.72 0.35
CA GLU A 462 -9.06 -10.43 1.01
C GLU A 462 -10.54 -9.98 1.02
N ILE A 463 -11.19 -10.07 2.18
CA ILE A 463 -12.55 -9.59 2.39
C ILE A 463 -12.50 -8.10 2.66
N LEU A 464 -12.81 -7.31 1.64
CA LEU A 464 -12.88 -5.86 1.76
C LEU A 464 -14.26 -5.34 2.21
N ASP A 465 -15.25 -6.23 2.38
CA ASP A 465 -16.61 -5.92 2.82
C ASP A 465 -16.73 -5.94 4.36
N ARG A 466 -17.48 -4.99 4.93
CA ARG A 466 -17.65 -4.78 6.38
C ARG A 466 -18.98 -5.30 6.93
N SER A 467 -19.65 -6.11 6.12
CA SER A 467 -20.84 -6.87 6.50
C SER A 467 -20.57 -7.82 7.68
N PRO A 468 -21.61 -8.32 8.38
CA PRO A 468 -21.44 -9.28 9.47
C PRO A 468 -20.61 -10.50 9.05
N LEU A 469 -19.84 -11.07 9.99
CA LEU A 469 -18.96 -12.24 9.75
C LEU A 469 -19.64 -13.37 8.98
N SER A 470 -20.87 -13.69 9.37
CA SER A 470 -21.65 -14.75 8.74
C SER A 470 -21.83 -14.56 7.24
N GLN A 471 -22.03 -13.31 6.78
CA GLN A 471 -22.13 -13.01 5.35
C GLN A 471 -20.77 -13.13 4.66
N GLY A 472 -19.70 -12.68 5.30
CA GLY A 472 -18.34 -12.85 4.78
C GLY A 472 -17.95 -14.33 4.60
N PHE A 473 -18.22 -15.16 5.61
CA PHE A 473 -18.00 -16.60 5.52
C PHE A 473 -18.91 -17.27 4.49
N GLN A 474 -20.19 -16.89 4.42
CA GLN A 474 -21.12 -17.43 3.42
C GLN A 474 -20.63 -17.14 2.00
N LYS A 475 -20.23 -15.89 1.70
CA LYS A 475 -19.66 -15.52 0.41
C LYS A 475 -18.44 -16.38 0.04
N ILE A 476 -17.59 -16.70 1.01
CA ILE A 476 -16.45 -17.60 0.79
C ILE A 476 -16.92 -19.02 0.48
N MET A 477 -17.85 -19.56 1.26
CA MET A 477 -18.38 -20.91 1.04
C MET A 477 -19.04 -21.03 -0.34
N ASP A 478 -19.79 -20.02 -0.76
CA ASP A 478 -20.46 -19.98 -2.08
C ASP A 478 -19.46 -20.00 -3.25
N HIS A 479 -18.25 -19.44 -3.05
CA HIS A 479 -17.20 -19.36 -4.06
C HIS A 479 -16.06 -20.36 -3.85
N MET A 480 -16.13 -21.20 -2.81
CA MET A 480 -15.07 -22.15 -2.49
C MET A 480 -14.92 -23.19 -3.59
N GLY A 481 -16.04 -23.73 -4.10
CA GLY A 481 -16.03 -24.74 -5.16
C GLY A 481 -15.01 -25.85 -4.87
N ASN A 482 -14.06 -26.04 -5.80
CA ASN A 482 -12.91 -26.94 -5.64
C ASN A 482 -11.66 -26.28 -5.02
N ASN A 483 -11.63 -24.96 -4.90
CA ASN A 483 -10.52 -24.22 -4.31
C ASN A 483 -10.50 -24.37 -2.78
N ILE A 484 -9.32 -24.18 -2.18
CA ILE A 484 -9.18 -24.01 -0.73
C ILE A 484 -9.03 -22.53 -0.46
N LEU A 485 -10.03 -21.93 0.18
CA LEU A 485 -10.09 -20.49 0.45
C LEU A 485 -9.90 -20.21 1.95
N VAL A 486 -8.91 -19.39 2.27
CA VAL A 486 -8.64 -18.89 3.62
C VAL A 486 -9.03 -17.41 3.67
N PRO A 487 -10.05 -17.02 4.46
CA PRO A 487 -10.41 -15.62 4.61
C PRO A 487 -9.29 -14.76 5.20
N SER A 488 -9.14 -13.55 4.68
CA SER A 488 -8.36 -12.46 5.25
C SER A 488 -9.13 -11.13 5.14
N GLY A 489 -8.60 -10.05 5.69
CA GLY A 489 -9.19 -8.71 5.50
C GLY A 489 -10.35 -8.33 6.43
N PHE A 490 -10.75 -9.19 7.36
CA PHE A 490 -11.83 -8.88 8.31
C PHE A 490 -11.50 -7.65 9.19
N THR A 491 -12.11 -6.50 8.90
CA THR A 491 -12.01 -5.30 9.74
C THR A 491 -13.18 -4.33 9.55
N ARG A 492 -13.61 -3.66 10.62
CA ARG A 492 -14.48 -2.47 10.57
C ARG A 492 -13.61 -1.24 10.86
N THR A 493 -13.70 -0.17 10.07
CA THR A 493 -12.99 1.08 10.40
C THR A 493 -13.51 1.64 11.71
N LEU A 494 -12.57 1.91 12.61
CA LEU A 494 -12.81 2.67 13.83
C LEU A 494 -12.95 4.14 13.46
N ASN A 495 -14.17 4.64 13.43
CA ASN A 495 -14.41 6.08 13.26
C ASN A 495 -14.01 6.79 14.55
N GLN A 496 -12.84 7.44 14.58
CA GLN A 496 -12.29 8.09 15.78
C GLN A 496 -12.87 9.50 15.99
N ASN A 497 -14.12 9.59 16.42
CA ASN A 497 -14.58 10.81 17.09
C ASN A 497 -14.55 10.58 18.62
N PRO A 498 -13.51 11.03 19.35
CA PRO A 498 -13.21 10.58 20.72
C PRO A 498 -14.33 10.80 21.73
N ASP A 499 -15.21 11.77 21.48
CA ASP A 499 -16.13 12.32 22.50
C ASP A 499 -17.59 11.84 22.36
N SER A 500 -17.84 10.71 21.69
CA SER A 500 -19.20 10.21 21.51
C SER A 500 -19.38 8.78 21.99
N ALA A 501 -20.48 8.53 22.73
CA ALA A 501 -20.89 7.20 23.16
C ALA A 501 -20.96 6.17 22.02
N GLY A 502 -21.16 6.62 20.78
CA GLY A 502 -21.12 5.77 19.58
C GLY A 502 -19.74 5.16 19.29
N VAL A 503 -18.63 5.79 19.68
CA VAL A 503 -17.28 5.23 19.48
C VAL A 503 -16.97 4.12 20.47
N ALA A 504 -17.45 4.24 21.71
CA ALA A 504 -17.35 3.15 22.67
C ALA A 504 -18.12 1.90 22.20
N LEU A 505 -19.32 2.10 21.62
CA LEU A 505 -20.13 1.02 21.04
C LEU A 505 -19.44 0.35 19.83
N ILE A 506 -18.92 1.14 18.88
CA ILE A 506 -18.22 0.58 17.70
C ILE A 506 -17.00 -0.26 18.14
N ARG A 507 -16.27 0.20 19.18
CA ARG A 507 -15.14 -0.53 19.75
C ARG A 507 -15.58 -1.84 20.40
N SER A 508 -16.66 -1.84 21.18
CA SER A 508 -17.17 -3.07 21.82
C SER A 508 -17.70 -4.07 20.79
N GLU A 509 -18.39 -3.62 19.75
CA GLU A 509 -18.83 -4.47 18.63
C GLU A 509 -17.64 -5.11 17.90
N GLN A 510 -16.59 -4.34 17.62
CA GLN A 510 -15.42 -4.85 16.92
C GLN A 510 -14.63 -5.85 17.77
N GLN A 511 -14.51 -5.60 19.08
CA GLN A 511 -13.89 -6.55 19.98
C GLN A 511 -14.71 -7.83 20.10
N HIS A 512 -16.03 -7.72 20.22
CA HIS A 512 -16.91 -8.88 20.22
C HIS A 512 -16.75 -9.69 18.92
N PHE A 513 -16.68 -9.01 17.78
CA PHE A 513 -16.39 -9.62 16.48
C PHE A 513 -15.05 -10.38 16.44
N TYR A 514 -13.97 -9.82 17.00
CA TYR A 514 -12.68 -10.51 17.05
C TYR A 514 -12.67 -11.66 18.05
N ASN A 515 -13.31 -11.48 19.21
CA ASN A 515 -13.48 -12.55 20.18
C ASN A 515 -14.27 -13.71 19.56
N GLN A 516 -15.34 -13.43 18.82
CA GLN A 516 -16.07 -14.42 18.04
C GLN A 516 -15.15 -15.13 17.03
N LEU A 517 -14.34 -14.41 16.24
CA LEU A 517 -13.39 -15.05 15.32
C LEU A 517 -12.38 -15.98 16.02
N ILE A 518 -11.95 -15.63 17.23
CA ILE A 518 -10.97 -16.40 18.02
C ILE A 518 -11.64 -17.59 18.74
N GLN A 519 -12.85 -17.41 19.24
CA GLN A 519 -13.59 -18.38 20.07
C GLN A 519 -14.50 -19.31 19.25
N ASP A 520 -15.05 -18.86 18.13
CA ASP A 520 -15.92 -19.66 17.27
C ASP A 520 -15.13 -20.71 16.51
N ARG A 521 -15.72 -21.90 16.42
CA ARG A 521 -15.28 -22.89 15.45
C ARG A 521 -15.69 -22.37 14.07
N LEU A 522 -14.73 -21.83 13.31
CA LEU A 522 -14.93 -21.49 11.88
C LEU A 522 -15.68 -22.63 11.17
N PRO A 523 -16.47 -22.34 10.11
CA PRO A 523 -17.16 -23.36 9.33
C PRO A 523 -16.21 -24.51 8.96
N GLY A 524 -16.70 -25.75 8.99
CA GLY A 524 -15.85 -26.95 8.97
C GLY A 524 -14.87 -27.03 7.79
N GLN A 525 -15.19 -26.42 6.64
CA GLN A 525 -14.33 -26.42 5.45
C GLN A 525 -13.29 -25.30 5.42
N VAL A 526 -13.34 -24.34 6.35
CA VAL A 526 -12.42 -23.20 6.41
C VAL A 526 -11.18 -23.58 7.23
N PRO A 527 -9.97 -23.62 6.63
CA PRO A 527 -8.75 -24.10 7.30
C PRO A 527 -8.25 -23.14 8.38
N GLY A 528 -8.60 -21.87 8.28
CA GLY A 528 -8.16 -20.80 9.17
C GLY A 528 -8.63 -19.44 8.69
N HIS A 529 -8.12 -18.38 9.32
CA HIS A 529 -8.42 -16.99 8.93
C HIS A 529 -7.25 -16.06 9.27
N PHE A 530 -7.27 -14.86 8.69
CA PHE A 530 -6.39 -13.75 9.06
C PHE A 530 -7.19 -12.49 9.37
N VAL A 531 -6.95 -11.91 10.55
CA VAL A 531 -7.52 -10.60 10.93
C VAL A 531 -6.64 -9.47 10.38
N GLN A 532 -7.26 -8.40 9.87
CA GLN A 532 -6.57 -7.19 9.41
C GLN A 532 -6.72 -6.08 10.47
N THR A 533 -5.68 -5.55 11.09
CA THR A 533 -4.25 -5.94 11.18
C THR A 533 -3.79 -5.76 12.63
N TYR A 534 -2.54 -6.10 12.97
CA TYR A 534 -2.01 -5.89 14.32
C TYR A 534 -2.10 -4.44 14.81
N SER A 535 -1.44 -3.53 14.10
CA SER A 535 -1.30 -2.13 14.49
C SER A 535 -1.77 -1.19 13.38
N ASP A 536 -2.18 0.02 13.74
CA ASP A 536 -2.35 1.09 12.75
C ASP A 536 -1.03 1.31 11.97
N TYR A 537 -1.13 1.79 10.74
CA TYR A 537 0.04 2.05 9.90
C TYR A 537 -0.15 3.31 9.06
N MET A 538 0.96 3.94 8.68
CA MET A 538 1.00 5.11 7.82
C MET A 538 0.79 4.73 6.35
N LEU A 539 0.08 5.57 5.62
CA LEU A 539 -0.28 5.42 4.21
C LEU A 539 0.57 6.34 3.34
N HIS A 540 0.86 5.91 2.12
CA HIS A 540 1.46 6.77 1.11
C HIS A 540 0.47 7.83 0.58
N LEU A 541 -0.81 7.48 0.47
CA LEU A 541 -1.89 8.39 0.09
C LEU A 541 -2.89 8.56 1.23
N PRO A 542 -3.43 9.77 1.42
CA PRO A 542 -4.41 10.00 2.46
C PRO A 542 -5.70 9.25 2.16
N THR A 543 -6.36 8.65 3.16
CA THR A 543 -7.67 8.03 3.03
C THR A 543 -8.77 8.95 3.54
N VAL A 544 -9.94 8.93 2.89
CA VAL A 544 -11.14 9.63 3.39
C VAL A 544 -11.75 8.96 4.62
N GLN A 545 -11.34 7.73 4.98
CA GLN A 545 -12.04 6.91 5.96
C GLN A 545 -11.86 7.34 7.42
N ASN A 546 -10.86 8.17 7.74
CA ASN A 546 -10.47 8.47 9.12
C ASN A 546 -11.26 9.59 9.80
N GLY A 547 -12.22 10.21 9.10
CA GLY A 547 -12.99 11.31 9.68
C GLY A 547 -12.25 12.66 9.69
N PRO A 548 -12.87 13.69 10.28
CA PRO A 548 -12.33 15.06 10.32
C PRO A 548 -11.20 15.24 11.34
N SER A 549 -11.21 14.46 12.42
CA SER A 549 -10.23 14.48 13.52
C SER A 549 -9.08 13.48 13.32
N GLY A 550 -9.25 12.52 12.42
CA GLY A 550 -8.24 11.51 12.13
C GLY A 550 -7.18 12.05 11.18
N ASP A 551 -5.95 11.58 11.38
CA ASP A 551 -4.87 11.80 10.45
C ASP A 551 -5.17 11.07 9.13
N PRO A 552 -5.36 11.78 8.00
CA PRO A 552 -5.75 11.14 6.76
C PRO A 552 -4.65 10.22 6.23
N PHE A 553 -3.39 10.37 6.66
CA PHE A 553 -2.27 9.53 6.25
C PHE A 553 -2.09 8.29 7.12
N ARG A 554 -3.01 7.95 8.02
CA ARG A 554 -2.87 6.80 8.92
C ARG A 554 -4.06 5.87 8.79
N ASN A 555 -3.85 4.61 8.46
CA ASN A 555 -4.95 3.66 8.48
C ASN A 555 -5.23 3.18 9.91
N GLN A 556 -6.42 3.51 10.42
CA GLN A 556 -6.80 3.27 11.81
C GLN A 556 -7.65 2.00 11.97
N ILE A 557 -7.09 0.87 11.56
CA ILE A 557 -7.77 -0.44 11.55
C ILE A 557 -7.05 -1.50 12.40
N GLY A 558 -5.97 -1.13 13.11
CA GLY A 558 -5.22 -2.03 13.95
C GLY A 558 -5.94 -2.39 15.26
N LEU A 559 -5.64 -3.58 15.79
CA LEU A 559 -6.01 -3.99 17.15
C LEU A 559 -5.39 -3.06 18.20
N VAL A 560 -4.18 -2.59 17.93
CA VAL A 560 -3.49 -1.52 18.68
C VAL A 560 -3.29 -0.30 17.78
N ASP A 561 -3.09 0.87 18.38
CA ASP A 561 -2.69 2.04 17.60
C ASP A 561 -1.23 1.93 17.13
N LEU A 562 -0.75 2.92 16.37
CA LEU A 562 0.62 2.92 15.86
C LEU A 562 1.64 2.89 17.00
N ALA A 563 1.33 3.46 18.18
CA ALA A 563 2.19 3.45 19.36
C ALA A 563 2.04 2.19 20.24
N ARG A 564 1.37 1.15 19.75
CA ARG A 564 1.09 -0.12 20.43
C ARG A 564 0.24 0.04 21.69
N GLN A 565 -0.44 1.18 21.83
CA GLN A 565 -1.39 1.32 22.90
C GLN A 565 -2.62 0.48 22.56
N PRO A 566 -3.05 -0.41 23.47
CA PRO A 566 -4.30 -1.12 23.28
C PRO A 566 -5.41 -0.08 23.25
N ARG A 567 -6.32 -0.21 22.28
CA ARG A 567 -7.51 0.62 22.26
C ARG A 567 -8.36 0.22 23.47
N SER A 568 -8.58 1.16 24.42
CA SER A 568 -9.20 0.88 25.73
C SER A 568 -10.48 0.05 25.61
N ILE A 569 -10.43 -1.13 26.22
CA ILE A 569 -11.48 -2.15 26.28
C ILE A 569 -12.40 -1.80 27.45
N VAL A 570 -13.69 -1.55 27.20
CA VAL A 570 -14.66 -1.64 28.29
C VAL A 570 -14.95 -3.12 28.49
N SER A 571 -14.40 -3.68 29.56
CA SER A 571 -14.69 -5.02 30.03
C SER A 571 -16.04 -5.03 30.76
N ARG A 572 -17.00 -5.81 30.22
CA ARG A 572 -17.94 -6.72 30.90
C ARG A 572 -19.18 -6.94 30.04
N GLU A 573 -19.50 -8.22 29.85
CA GLU A 573 -20.55 -8.78 28.97
C GLU A 573 -22.00 -8.41 29.32
N ASN A 574 -22.29 -7.69 30.42
CA ASN A 574 -23.63 -7.68 31.01
C ASN A 574 -24.43 -6.38 30.98
N ASP A 575 -23.97 -5.27 30.38
CA ASP A 575 -24.67 -3.97 30.52
C ASP A 575 -25.08 -3.25 29.22
N PHE A 576 -25.21 -3.94 28.09
CA PHE A 576 -25.77 -3.31 26.88
C PHE A 576 -27.07 -3.95 26.43
N THR A 577 -28.18 -3.42 26.94
CA THR A 577 -29.45 -3.50 26.23
C THR A 577 -29.31 -2.74 24.91
N LEU A 578 -29.53 -3.44 23.79
CA LEU A 578 -29.64 -2.89 22.43
C LEU A 578 -30.88 -1.98 22.33
N GLY A 579 -30.86 -0.86 23.03
CA GLY A 579 -31.80 0.23 22.82
C GLY A 579 -31.32 1.05 21.64
N ASN A 580 -31.96 0.90 20.47
CA ASN A 580 -31.96 1.82 19.33
C ASN A 580 -30.92 2.96 19.41
N LEU A 581 -29.64 2.62 19.23
CA LEU A 581 -28.59 3.61 19.09
C LEU A 581 -28.68 4.08 17.65
N GLY A 582 -29.53 5.09 17.46
CA GLY A 582 -29.69 5.83 16.22
C GLY A 582 -28.31 6.08 15.64
N GLY A 583 -28.11 5.59 14.41
CA GLY A 583 -26.89 5.80 13.67
C GLY A 583 -26.48 7.26 13.80
N ALA A 584 -25.22 7.47 14.16
CA ALA A 584 -24.59 8.78 14.21
C ALA A 584 -24.63 9.42 12.81
N SER A 585 -25.81 9.92 12.45
CA SER A 585 -26.10 10.80 11.35
C SER A 585 -25.57 12.16 11.76
N GLY A 586 -24.27 12.35 11.52
CA GLY A 586 -23.66 13.67 11.43
C GLY A 586 -24.30 14.45 10.29
N ASN A 587 -25.50 14.93 10.55
CA ASN A 587 -26.33 15.92 9.89
C ASN A 587 -25.77 16.51 8.58
N SER A 588 -26.42 16.15 7.46
CA SER A 588 -26.41 16.93 6.21
C SER A 588 -27.13 18.28 6.33
N VAL A 589 -27.46 18.70 7.55
CA VAL A 589 -28.20 19.93 7.86
C VAL A 589 -27.52 21.14 7.25
N VAL A 590 -26.18 21.19 7.17
CA VAL A 590 -25.47 22.30 6.50
C VAL A 590 -25.84 22.39 5.02
N TYR A 591 -25.86 21.27 4.28
CA TYR A 591 -26.26 21.24 2.88
C TYR A 591 -27.73 21.66 2.71
N ILE A 592 -28.61 21.17 3.61
CA ILE A 592 -30.04 21.53 3.64
C ILE A 592 -30.20 23.05 3.89
N LEU A 593 -29.55 23.60 4.90
CA LEU A 593 -29.64 25.01 5.28
C LEU A 593 -29.13 25.92 4.16
N ILE A 594 -27.95 25.62 3.58
CA ILE A 594 -27.41 26.39 2.46
C ILE A 594 -28.34 26.27 1.24
N GLY A 595 -28.91 25.09 0.97
CA GLY A 595 -29.86 24.88 -0.11
C GLY A 595 -31.16 25.66 0.06
N VAL A 596 -31.73 25.66 1.27
CA VAL A 596 -32.93 26.43 1.61
C VAL A 596 -32.65 27.92 1.47
N LEU A 597 -31.51 28.41 1.98
CA LEU A 597 -31.11 29.81 1.82
C LEU A 597 -30.93 30.18 0.34
N ASN A 598 -30.25 29.34 -0.44
CA ASN A 598 -30.06 29.57 -1.87
C ASN A 598 -31.40 29.64 -2.64
N LEU A 599 -32.31 28.70 -2.35
CA LEU A 599 -33.66 28.71 -2.91
C LEU A 599 -34.45 29.95 -2.48
N PHE A 600 -34.38 30.32 -1.20
CA PHE A 600 -35.05 31.50 -0.66
C PHE A 600 -34.58 32.80 -1.32
N PHE A 601 -33.26 33.01 -1.42
CA PHE A 601 -32.69 34.18 -2.10
C PHE A 601 -33.02 34.20 -3.60
N PHE A 602 -33.05 33.04 -4.25
CA PHE A 602 -33.50 32.92 -5.64
C PHE A 602 -34.97 33.34 -5.79
N LEU A 603 -35.88 32.81 -4.95
CA LEU A 603 -37.31 33.11 -5.00
C LEU A 603 -37.62 34.59 -4.71
N ILE A 604 -36.95 35.19 -3.72
CA ILE A 604 -37.05 36.64 -3.45
C ILE A 604 -36.62 37.43 -4.68
N SER A 605 -35.47 37.10 -5.27
CA SER A 605 -34.94 37.81 -6.44
C SER A 605 -35.84 37.64 -7.66
N TYR A 606 -36.37 36.43 -7.87
CA TYR A 606 -37.34 36.13 -8.92
C TYR A 606 -38.64 36.93 -8.76
N ARG A 607 -39.16 37.06 -7.53
CA ARG A 607 -40.34 37.88 -7.25
C ARG A 607 -40.05 39.38 -7.39
N ARG A 608 -38.94 39.87 -6.81
CA ARG A 608 -38.59 41.30 -6.73
C ARG A 608 -38.22 41.89 -8.08
N TYR A 609 -37.40 41.21 -8.87
CA TYR A 609 -36.85 41.75 -10.11
C TYR A 609 -37.62 41.26 -11.35
N LYS A 610 -38.54 42.09 -11.85
CA LYS A 610 -39.39 41.77 -13.03
C LYS A 610 -38.57 41.35 -14.25
N VAL A 611 -37.49 42.09 -14.55
CA VAL A 611 -36.59 41.82 -15.70
C VAL A 611 -35.88 40.46 -15.54
N PHE A 612 -35.40 40.14 -14.35
CA PHE A 612 -34.73 38.87 -14.07
C PHE A 612 -35.67 37.68 -14.27
N ARG A 613 -36.90 37.76 -13.74
CA ARG A 613 -37.94 36.76 -13.92
C ARG A 613 -38.37 36.62 -15.38
N HIS A 614 -38.53 37.74 -16.09
CA HIS A 614 -38.78 37.71 -17.52
C HIS A 614 -37.66 36.97 -18.28
N ASN A 615 -36.39 37.29 -17.99
CA ASN A 615 -35.24 36.66 -18.64
C ASN A 615 -35.13 35.16 -18.35
N ILE A 616 -35.37 34.71 -17.10
CA ILE A 616 -35.41 33.28 -16.78
C ILE A 616 -36.51 32.58 -17.57
N GLY A 617 -37.74 33.12 -17.53
CA GLY A 617 -38.87 32.52 -18.23
C GLY A 617 -38.69 32.52 -19.75
N TYR A 618 -38.15 33.59 -20.31
CA TYR A 618 -37.89 33.74 -21.74
C TYR A 618 -36.77 32.81 -22.21
N SER A 619 -35.67 32.72 -21.45
CA SER A 619 -34.57 31.79 -21.71
C SER A 619 -35.03 30.34 -21.72
N ILE A 620 -35.90 29.92 -20.78
CA ILE A 620 -36.38 28.53 -20.71
C ILE A 620 -37.38 28.23 -21.84
N ARG A 621 -38.38 29.07 -22.08
CA ARG A 621 -39.47 28.79 -23.04
C ARG A 621 -39.11 29.06 -24.50
N LYS A 622 -38.33 30.11 -24.77
CA LYS A 622 -37.95 30.56 -26.12
C LYS A 622 -36.42 30.77 -26.21
N PRO A 623 -35.62 29.71 -26.04
CA PRO A 623 -34.15 29.82 -25.93
C PRO A 623 -33.50 30.49 -27.15
N HIS A 624 -33.94 30.17 -28.36
CA HIS A 624 -33.34 30.74 -29.57
C HIS A 624 -33.54 32.27 -29.63
N GLY A 625 -34.77 32.75 -29.45
CA GLY A 625 -35.06 34.19 -29.43
C GLY A 625 -34.34 34.92 -28.27
N PHE A 626 -34.21 34.27 -27.11
CA PHE A 626 -33.45 34.80 -25.99
C PHE A 626 -31.97 35.06 -26.35
N PHE A 627 -31.32 34.12 -27.04
CA PHE A 627 -29.93 34.32 -27.48
C PHE A 627 -29.79 35.34 -28.60
N VAL A 628 -30.81 35.54 -29.44
CA VAL A 628 -30.84 36.61 -30.46
C VAL A 628 -30.86 37.97 -29.77
N ASN A 629 -31.68 38.15 -28.74
CA ASN A 629 -31.70 39.40 -27.97
C ASN A 629 -30.33 39.70 -27.32
N LEU A 630 -29.62 38.68 -26.86
CA LEU A 630 -28.25 38.80 -26.33
C LEU A 630 -27.22 39.19 -27.41
N SER A 631 -27.34 38.66 -28.64
CA SER A 631 -26.46 39.04 -29.75
C SER A 631 -26.72 40.46 -30.23
N GLU A 632 -27.99 40.88 -30.26
CA GLU A 632 -28.45 42.24 -30.59
C GLU A 632 -28.18 43.28 -29.49
N ARG A 633 -27.45 42.91 -28.43
CA ARG A 633 -27.03 43.80 -27.33
C ARG A 633 -28.18 44.34 -26.47
N ILE A 634 -29.30 43.64 -26.42
CA ILE A 634 -30.33 43.90 -25.41
C ILE A 634 -29.75 43.50 -24.05
N SER A 635 -29.24 44.51 -23.32
CA SER A 635 -28.39 44.33 -22.15
C SER A 635 -29.14 43.68 -20.99
N ILE A 636 -28.71 42.48 -20.61
CA ILE A 636 -29.03 41.91 -19.29
C ILE A 636 -28.10 42.52 -18.25
N PRO A 637 -28.61 43.08 -17.13
CA PRO A 637 -27.77 43.67 -16.11
C PRO A 637 -26.72 42.68 -15.56
N TYR A 638 -25.44 43.07 -15.57
CA TYR A 638 -24.32 42.22 -15.11
C TYR A 638 -24.53 41.67 -13.70
N ARG A 639 -25.09 42.48 -12.79
CA ARG A 639 -25.41 42.08 -11.41
C ARG A 639 -26.38 40.90 -11.35
N GLN A 640 -27.35 40.84 -12.27
CA GLN A 640 -28.33 39.76 -12.33
C GLN A 640 -27.72 38.48 -12.90
N SER A 641 -26.91 38.58 -13.95
CA SER A 641 -26.20 37.42 -14.52
C SER A 641 -25.20 36.83 -13.52
N PHE A 642 -24.47 37.66 -12.78
CA PHE A 642 -23.54 37.19 -11.75
C PHE A 642 -24.26 36.52 -10.57
N PHE A 643 -25.34 37.14 -10.07
CA PHE A 643 -26.19 36.50 -9.05
C PHE A 643 -26.74 35.15 -9.52
N PHE A 644 -27.15 35.06 -10.78
CA PHE A 644 -27.65 33.81 -11.34
C PHE A 644 -26.59 32.72 -11.41
N LEU A 645 -25.39 33.08 -11.86
CA LEU A 645 -24.23 32.19 -11.84
C LEU A 645 -23.94 31.70 -10.42
N LEU A 646 -23.98 32.59 -9.43
CA LEU A 646 -23.77 32.22 -8.03
C LEU A 646 -24.83 31.21 -7.55
N VAL A 647 -26.12 31.43 -7.84
CA VAL A 647 -27.20 30.52 -7.45
C VAL A 647 -27.03 29.13 -8.05
N ILE A 648 -26.71 29.05 -9.35
CA ILE A 648 -26.47 27.78 -10.04
C ILE A 648 -25.21 27.10 -9.52
N ALA A 649 -24.13 27.85 -9.29
CA ALA A 649 -22.87 27.31 -8.78
C ALA A 649 -23.03 26.77 -7.35
N ILE A 650 -23.75 27.47 -6.46
CA ILE A 650 -24.09 26.97 -5.12
C ILE A 650 -24.91 25.68 -5.25
N ASN A 651 -25.90 25.62 -6.12
CA ASN A 651 -26.70 24.42 -6.29
C ASN A 651 -25.88 23.23 -6.80
N GLY A 652 -25.01 23.45 -7.79
CA GLY A 652 -24.05 22.42 -8.23
C GLY A 652 -23.14 21.97 -7.08
N ALA A 653 -22.59 22.91 -6.31
CA ALA A 653 -21.75 22.61 -5.15
C ALA A 653 -22.48 21.81 -4.08
N LEU A 654 -23.77 22.06 -3.85
CA LEU A 654 -24.61 21.27 -2.94
C LEU A 654 -24.79 19.83 -3.45
N VAL A 655 -25.05 19.64 -4.74
CA VAL A 655 -25.23 18.31 -5.35
C VAL A 655 -23.92 17.51 -5.26
N TYR A 656 -22.81 18.07 -5.74
CA TYR A 656 -21.50 17.38 -5.74
C TYR A 656 -20.96 17.21 -4.31
N GLY A 657 -21.06 18.24 -3.47
CA GLY A 657 -20.64 18.18 -2.06
C GLY A 657 -21.42 17.12 -1.29
N SER A 658 -22.74 17.07 -1.46
CA SER A 658 -23.58 16.03 -0.84
C SER A 658 -23.23 14.63 -1.31
N ALA A 659 -22.95 14.44 -2.60
CA ALA A 659 -22.55 13.15 -3.16
C ALA A 659 -21.20 12.68 -2.59
N THR A 660 -20.17 13.52 -2.67
CA THR A 660 -18.85 13.18 -2.12
C THR A 660 -18.89 12.93 -0.61
N PHE A 661 -19.69 13.69 0.14
CA PHE A 661 -19.92 13.45 1.55
C PHE A 661 -20.67 12.13 1.78
N PHE A 662 -21.69 11.80 0.99
CA PHE A 662 -22.42 10.54 1.12
C PHE A 662 -21.50 9.32 0.92
N TYR A 663 -20.66 9.34 -0.11
CA TYR A 663 -19.73 8.24 -0.42
C TYR A 663 -18.45 8.23 0.41
N ARG A 664 -18.27 9.14 1.38
CA ARG A 664 -17.04 9.23 2.19
C ARG A 664 -16.66 7.95 2.94
N HIS A 665 -17.62 7.06 3.19
CA HIS A 665 -17.38 5.76 3.82
C HIS A 665 -17.30 4.59 2.82
N ASN A 666 -17.49 4.86 1.54
CA ASN A 666 -17.41 3.87 0.48
C ASN A 666 -15.94 3.68 0.07
N PHE A 667 -15.48 2.44 0.17
CA PHE A 667 -14.11 2.06 -0.15
C PHE A 667 -13.73 2.32 -1.62
N LEU A 668 -14.62 1.96 -2.55
CA LEU A 668 -14.41 2.16 -4.00
C LEU A 668 -14.30 3.65 -4.36
N PHE A 669 -15.02 4.51 -3.63
CA PHE A 669 -14.94 5.95 -3.81
C PHE A 669 -13.58 6.52 -3.38
N ASP A 670 -13.01 6.09 -2.24
CA ASP A 670 -11.66 6.49 -1.82
C ASP A 670 -10.59 6.05 -2.83
N TYR A 671 -10.77 4.87 -3.42
CA TYR A 671 -9.93 4.39 -4.50
C TYR A 671 -10.00 5.29 -5.73
N LEU A 672 -11.22 5.64 -6.19
CA LEU A 672 -11.42 6.57 -7.30
C LEU A 672 -10.76 7.93 -7.05
N LEU A 673 -10.88 8.47 -5.83
CA LEU A 673 -10.20 9.71 -5.45
C LEU A 673 -8.69 9.59 -5.58
N SER A 674 -8.10 8.42 -5.30
CA SER A 674 -6.66 8.17 -5.42
C SER A 674 -6.16 8.13 -6.86
N LEU A 675 -7.03 7.73 -7.79
CA LEU A 675 -6.75 7.75 -9.23
C LEU A 675 -6.80 9.17 -9.80
N VAL A 676 -7.76 9.97 -9.33
CA VAL A 676 -7.96 11.35 -9.80
C VAL A 676 -6.94 12.31 -9.18
N PHE A 677 -6.71 12.21 -7.87
CA PHE A 677 -5.80 13.07 -7.12
C PHE A 677 -4.47 12.35 -6.87
N PHE A 678 -3.59 12.44 -7.86
CA PHE A 678 -2.36 11.66 -7.93
C PHE A 678 -1.26 12.11 -6.97
N THR A 679 -1.28 13.34 -6.45
CA THR A 679 -0.33 13.77 -5.42
C THR A 679 -0.94 13.59 -4.02
N PRO A 680 -0.16 13.12 -3.02
CA PRO A 680 -0.65 12.95 -1.66
C PRO A 680 -1.24 14.25 -1.09
N HIS A 681 -0.62 15.39 -1.37
CA HIS A 681 -1.10 16.71 -0.97
C HIS A 681 -2.45 17.06 -1.60
N ALA A 682 -2.61 16.91 -2.93
CA ALA A 682 -3.87 17.21 -3.59
C ALA A 682 -5.02 16.34 -3.04
N LYS A 683 -4.75 15.04 -2.81
CA LYS A 683 -5.75 14.15 -2.22
C LYS A 683 -6.09 14.55 -0.78
N ALA A 684 -5.10 14.95 0.03
CA ALA A 684 -5.32 15.36 1.42
C ALA A 684 -6.25 16.57 1.51
N VAL A 685 -6.09 17.54 0.62
CA VAL A 685 -6.97 18.71 0.53
C VAL A 685 -8.40 18.30 0.23
N VAL A 686 -8.59 17.41 -0.75
CA VAL A 686 -9.92 16.93 -1.13
C VAL A 686 -10.57 16.14 0.00
N VAL A 687 -9.81 15.28 0.69
CA VAL A 687 -10.28 14.56 1.89
C VAL A 687 -10.74 15.55 2.97
N GLY A 688 -9.93 16.58 3.26
CA GLY A 688 -10.29 17.62 4.23
C GLY A 688 -11.54 18.42 3.83
N LEU A 689 -11.70 18.72 2.54
CA LEU A 689 -12.91 19.37 2.01
C LEU A 689 -14.13 18.47 2.16
N ILE A 690 -14.04 17.17 1.83
CA ILE A 690 -15.17 16.24 1.95
C ILE A 690 -15.73 16.25 3.38
N TRP A 691 -14.85 16.24 4.39
CA TRP A 691 -15.27 16.26 5.79
C TRP A 691 -15.72 17.65 6.29
N ASN A 692 -15.29 18.74 5.66
CA ASN A 692 -15.71 20.10 6.00
C ASN A 692 -16.78 20.62 5.01
N GLN A 693 -18.04 20.30 5.29
CA GLN A 693 -19.19 20.60 4.42
C GLN A 693 -19.27 22.07 3.98
N SER A 694 -19.15 23.02 4.91
CA SER A 694 -19.26 24.46 4.63
C SER A 694 -18.15 24.94 3.69
N LEU A 695 -16.91 24.55 3.98
CA LEU A 695 -15.76 24.91 3.15
C LEU A 695 -15.82 24.22 1.79
N ASN A 696 -16.29 22.97 1.74
CA ASN A 696 -16.49 22.24 0.49
C ASN A 696 -17.44 22.98 -0.44
N VAL A 697 -18.61 23.39 0.06
CA VAL A 697 -19.59 24.13 -0.73
C VAL A 697 -18.99 25.45 -1.23
N LEU A 698 -18.26 26.18 -0.39
CA LEU A 698 -17.61 27.43 -0.79
C LEU A 698 -16.57 27.23 -1.91
N VAL A 699 -15.68 26.25 -1.74
CA VAL A 699 -14.62 25.94 -2.71
C VAL A 699 -15.22 25.43 -4.02
N LEU A 700 -16.14 24.47 -3.96
CA LEU A 700 -16.85 23.95 -5.14
C LEU A 700 -17.63 25.05 -5.86
N THR A 701 -18.31 25.94 -5.14
CA THR A 701 -19.00 27.09 -5.74
C THR A 701 -18.02 27.95 -6.52
N THR A 702 -16.86 28.26 -5.92
CA THR A 702 -15.83 29.09 -6.57
C THR A 702 -15.25 28.41 -7.82
N LEU A 703 -14.94 27.11 -7.73
CA LEU A 703 -14.44 26.31 -8.86
C LEU A 703 -15.48 26.22 -9.98
N LEU A 704 -16.75 25.99 -9.66
CA LEU A 704 -17.83 25.94 -10.64
C LEU A 704 -18.05 27.30 -11.30
N MET A 705 -17.99 28.41 -10.56
CA MET A 705 -18.04 29.75 -11.16
C MET A 705 -16.87 29.99 -12.12
N ALA A 706 -15.66 29.57 -11.76
CA ALA A 706 -14.49 29.67 -12.64
C ALA A 706 -14.60 28.77 -13.87
N ALA A 707 -15.21 27.59 -13.76
CA ALA A 707 -15.42 26.67 -14.89
C ALA A 707 -16.29 27.29 -16.01
N PHE A 708 -17.22 28.20 -15.68
CA PHE A 708 -18.02 28.93 -16.68
C PHE A 708 -17.18 29.89 -17.55
N LEU A 709 -15.94 30.21 -17.15
CA LEU A 709 -15.04 31.02 -17.96
C LEU A 709 -14.52 30.23 -19.18
N ILE A 710 -14.41 28.90 -19.08
CA ILE A 710 -13.87 28.05 -20.16
C ILE A 710 -14.79 28.05 -21.38
N PRO A 711 -16.10 27.73 -21.29
CA PRO A 711 -16.98 27.81 -22.45
C PRO A 711 -17.10 29.23 -23.01
N ALA A 712 -17.02 30.26 -22.15
CA ALA A 712 -17.01 31.66 -22.62
C ALA A 712 -15.76 31.98 -23.45
N MET A 713 -14.58 31.48 -23.04
CA MET A 713 -13.34 31.58 -23.83
C MET A 713 -13.46 30.81 -25.15
N LEU A 714 -14.05 29.61 -25.15
CA LEU A 714 -14.29 28.82 -26.36
C LEU A 714 -15.25 29.54 -27.33
N THR A 715 -16.36 30.12 -26.85
CA THR A 715 -17.26 30.94 -27.67
C THR A 715 -16.50 32.10 -28.32
N ARG A 716 -15.59 32.75 -27.58
CA ARG A 716 -14.76 33.84 -28.12
C ARG A 716 -13.75 33.34 -29.15
N LEU A 717 -13.13 32.18 -28.91
CA LEU A 717 -12.21 31.56 -29.85
C LEU A 717 -12.90 31.26 -31.19
N VAL A 718 -14.11 30.68 -31.16
CA VAL A 718 -14.94 30.46 -32.36
C VAL A 718 -15.19 31.78 -33.10
N ALA A 719 -15.51 32.85 -32.36
CA ALA A 719 -15.79 34.16 -32.94
C ALA A 719 -14.58 34.78 -33.66
N VAL A 720 -13.35 34.54 -33.18
CA VAL A 720 -12.10 34.98 -33.85
C VAL A 720 -12.00 34.37 -35.25
N PHE A 721 -12.21 33.06 -35.38
CA PHE A 721 -12.19 32.38 -36.68
C PHE A 721 -13.34 32.82 -37.58
N GLY A 722 -14.49 33.16 -36.99
CA GLY A 722 -15.62 33.72 -37.69
C GLY A 722 -15.45 35.18 -38.12
N ARG A 723 -14.37 35.86 -37.74
CA ARG A 723 -14.19 37.32 -37.91
C ARG A 723 -15.35 38.14 -37.33
N VAL A 724 -16.09 37.58 -36.36
CA VAL A 724 -17.20 38.24 -35.66
C VAL A 724 -16.68 38.81 -34.35
N ARG A 725 -16.96 40.09 -34.06
CA ARG A 725 -16.58 40.72 -32.79
C ARG A 725 -17.56 40.34 -31.69
N VAL A 726 -17.22 39.31 -30.92
CA VAL A 726 -17.93 38.96 -29.67
C VAL A 726 -17.12 39.46 -28.48
N ILE A 727 -17.70 40.38 -27.69
CA ILE A 727 -17.06 40.83 -26.45
C ILE A 727 -17.17 39.76 -25.37
N TYR A 728 -16.17 39.70 -24.46
CA TYR A 728 -16.11 38.68 -23.42
C TYR A 728 -17.37 38.66 -22.54
N ALA A 729 -17.93 39.83 -22.23
CA ALA A 729 -19.18 39.98 -21.49
C ALA A 729 -20.37 39.27 -22.15
N GLN A 730 -20.48 39.31 -23.49
CA GLN A 730 -21.54 38.63 -24.24
C GLN A 730 -21.35 37.12 -24.23
N ALA A 731 -20.11 36.66 -24.46
CA ALA A 731 -19.78 35.23 -24.40
C ALA A 731 -20.10 34.64 -23.01
N LEU A 732 -19.69 35.34 -21.95
CA LEU A 732 -19.95 34.92 -20.57
C LEU A 732 -21.46 34.93 -20.25
N ALA A 733 -22.20 35.97 -20.67
CA ALA A 733 -23.65 36.02 -20.48
C ALA A 733 -24.34 34.85 -21.19
N THR A 734 -23.95 34.55 -22.43
CA THR A 734 -24.48 33.38 -23.16
C THR A 734 -24.22 32.09 -22.39
N THR A 735 -22.98 31.84 -21.93
CA THR A 735 -22.66 30.64 -21.14
C THR A 735 -23.48 30.54 -19.85
N ILE A 736 -23.59 31.64 -19.09
CA ILE A 736 -24.36 31.67 -17.83
C ILE A 736 -25.83 31.35 -18.10
N TRP A 737 -26.45 32.02 -19.08
CA TRP A 737 -27.89 31.87 -19.34
C TRP A 737 -28.25 30.59 -20.11
N SER A 738 -27.28 29.92 -20.73
CA SER A 738 -27.44 28.55 -21.21
C SER A 738 -27.72 27.57 -20.07
N ALA A 739 -27.20 27.84 -18.87
CA ALA A 739 -27.42 27.02 -17.67
C ALA A 739 -28.80 27.24 -17.02
N SER A 740 -29.69 28.05 -17.61
CA SER A 740 -30.97 28.36 -16.97
C SER A 740 -31.88 27.17 -16.62
N PRO A 741 -31.88 26.04 -17.33
CA PRO A 741 -32.62 24.85 -16.90
C PRO A 741 -32.21 24.33 -15.52
N MET A 742 -30.97 24.56 -15.07
CA MET A 742 -30.48 24.10 -13.75
C MET A 742 -31.26 24.68 -12.57
N VAL A 743 -32.01 25.78 -12.77
CA VAL A 743 -32.93 26.32 -11.77
C VAL A 743 -33.96 25.30 -11.31
N LEU A 744 -34.38 24.39 -12.19
CA LEU A 744 -35.34 23.33 -11.86
C LEU A 744 -34.77 22.32 -10.86
N LEU A 745 -33.45 22.27 -10.70
CA LEU A 745 -32.73 21.42 -9.73
C LEU A 745 -32.46 22.13 -8.40
N LEU A 746 -32.94 23.37 -8.19
CA LEU A 746 -32.77 24.06 -6.91
C LEU A 746 -33.31 23.27 -5.70
N PRO A 747 -34.52 22.68 -5.75
CA PRO A 747 -35.02 21.85 -4.66
C PRO A 747 -34.20 20.58 -4.49
N LEU A 748 -33.68 20.02 -5.58
CA LEU A 748 -32.88 18.79 -5.56
C LEU A 748 -31.64 18.97 -4.66
N GLY A 749 -30.96 20.11 -4.77
CA GLY A 749 -29.79 20.44 -3.94
C GLY A 749 -30.02 20.37 -2.42
N ILE A 750 -31.28 20.53 -1.97
CA ILE A 750 -31.67 20.41 -0.56
C ILE A 750 -31.77 18.94 -0.15
N PHE A 751 -32.32 18.08 -1.02
CA PHE A 751 -32.70 16.71 -0.69
C PHE A 751 -31.75 15.64 -1.22
N VAL A 752 -30.72 15.98 -1.99
CA VAL A 752 -29.79 15.00 -2.61
C VAL A 752 -29.28 13.98 -1.61
N PHE A 753 -28.78 14.43 -0.46
CA PHE A 753 -28.25 13.52 0.57
C PHE A 753 -29.33 12.55 1.06
N THR A 754 -30.52 13.06 1.38
CA THR A 754 -31.67 12.25 1.82
C THR A 754 -32.13 11.27 0.74
N MET A 755 -32.12 11.68 -0.53
CA MET A 755 -32.47 10.81 -1.66
C MET A 755 -31.48 9.64 -1.80
N PHE A 756 -30.18 9.90 -1.64
CA PHE A 756 -29.19 8.81 -1.66
C PHE A 756 -29.43 7.79 -0.55
N THR A 757 -29.76 8.25 0.65
CA THR A 757 -30.09 7.37 1.78
C THR A 757 -31.37 6.56 1.52
N ALA A 758 -32.40 7.18 0.96
CA ALA A 758 -33.71 6.54 0.77
C ALA A 758 -33.75 5.56 -0.40
N LEU A 759 -33.22 5.94 -1.57
CA LEU A 759 -33.41 5.18 -2.81
C LEU A 759 -32.45 3.98 -2.94
N LYS A 760 -31.35 3.95 -2.17
CA LYS A 760 -30.25 2.97 -2.30
C LYS A 760 -29.73 2.79 -3.75
N SER A 761 -30.09 3.68 -4.67
CA SER A 761 -29.76 3.65 -6.10
C SER A 761 -29.48 5.05 -6.59
N TYR A 762 -28.30 5.24 -7.18
CA TYR A 762 -27.78 6.54 -7.60
C TYR A 762 -27.92 6.77 -9.11
N TRP A 763 -28.28 5.74 -9.88
CA TRP A 763 -28.43 5.81 -11.34
C TRP A 763 -29.49 6.82 -11.78
N ILE A 764 -30.57 6.96 -11.01
CA ILE A 764 -31.63 7.94 -11.27
C ILE A 764 -31.06 9.36 -11.19
N LEU A 765 -30.28 9.67 -10.14
CA LEU A 765 -29.68 10.99 -9.98
C LEU A 765 -28.66 11.26 -11.09
N ILE A 766 -27.79 10.29 -11.40
CA ILE A 766 -26.83 10.41 -12.49
C ILE A 766 -27.55 10.69 -13.81
N GLY A 767 -28.61 9.94 -14.12
CA GLY A 767 -29.42 10.13 -15.33
C GLY A 767 -30.05 11.53 -15.41
N VAL A 768 -30.63 12.02 -14.31
CA VAL A 768 -31.18 13.38 -14.23
C VAL A 768 -30.09 14.42 -14.44
N LEU A 769 -28.95 14.31 -13.75
CA LEU A 769 -27.85 15.25 -13.90
C LEU A 769 -27.31 15.24 -15.33
N LEU A 770 -27.08 14.07 -15.93
CA LEU A 770 -26.62 13.94 -17.33
C LEU A 770 -27.60 14.59 -18.32
N TYR A 771 -28.91 14.37 -18.15
CA TYR A 771 -29.93 15.00 -18.97
C TYR A 771 -29.84 16.53 -18.91
N PHE A 772 -29.76 17.10 -17.70
CA PHE A 772 -29.66 18.55 -17.53
C PHE A 772 -28.34 19.11 -18.07
N HIS A 773 -27.22 18.41 -17.89
CA HIS A 773 -25.92 18.83 -18.45
C HIS A 773 -25.92 18.81 -19.98
N ALA A 774 -26.46 17.76 -20.59
CA ALA A 774 -26.65 17.68 -22.03
C ALA A 774 -27.55 18.81 -22.54
N TRP A 775 -28.63 19.12 -21.82
CA TRP A 775 -29.52 20.23 -22.15
C TRP A 775 -28.79 21.58 -22.10
N VAL A 776 -28.01 21.85 -21.05
CA VAL A 776 -27.21 23.08 -20.93
C VAL A 776 -26.17 23.17 -22.04
N TYR A 777 -25.50 22.06 -22.36
CA TYR A 777 -24.52 22.00 -23.44
C TYR A 777 -25.14 22.33 -24.81
N LEU A 778 -26.26 21.70 -25.15
CA LEU A 778 -26.99 21.98 -26.40
C LEU A 778 -27.49 23.43 -26.47
N ARG A 779 -27.86 24.02 -25.33
CA ARG A 779 -28.23 25.44 -25.24
C ARG A 779 -27.03 26.36 -25.43
N TRP A 780 -25.87 26.02 -24.87
CA TRP A 780 -24.63 26.78 -25.06
C TRP A 780 -24.15 26.75 -26.52
N ILE A 781 -24.27 25.59 -27.16
CA ILE A 781 -24.10 25.40 -28.61
C ILE A 781 -25.00 26.37 -29.37
N ASN A 782 -26.32 26.35 -29.11
CA ASN A 782 -27.25 27.21 -29.83
C ASN A 782 -26.98 28.69 -29.58
N GLY A 783 -26.64 29.08 -28.35
CA GLY A 783 -26.27 30.46 -28.03
C GLY A 783 -24.99 30.90 -28.75
N THR A 784 -23.97 30.05 -28.80
CA THR A 784 -22.74 30.31 -29.56
C THR A 784 -23.03 30.44 -31.05
N ARG A 785 -23.88 29.58 -31.61
CA ARG A 785 -24.34 29.66 -33.01
C ARG A 785 -25.01 31.00 -33.31
N VAL A 786 -25.91 31.45 -32.44
CA VAL A 786 -26.61 32.74 -32.62
C VAL A 786 -25.63 33.92 -32.56
N LEU A 787 -24.60 33.85 -31.69
CA LEU A 787 -23.58 34.89 -31.59
C LEU A 787 -22.60 34.91 -32.78
N THR A 788 -22.42 33.79 -33.49
CA THR A 788 -21.37 33.63 -34.51
C THR A 788 -21.90 33.36 -35.92
N ASP A 789 -23.23 33.29 -36.09
CA ASP A 789 -23.96 33.10 -37.36
C ASP A 789 -23.58 31.80 -38.12
N ARG A 790 -23.75 31.76 -39.46
CA ARG A 790 -23.52 30.61 -40.37
C ARG A 790 -22.13 29.97 -40.29
N LEU A 791 -21.17 30.62 -39.64
CA LEU A 791 -19.82 30.10 -39.42
C LEU A 791 -19.76 28.97 -38.38
N TYR A 792 -20.75 28.93 -37.48
CA TYR A 792 -20.87 27.90 -36.46
C TYR A 792 -20.87 26.48 -37.04
N SER A 793 -21.63 26.23 -38.11
CA SER A 793 -21.72 24.88 -38.72
C SER A 793 -20.41 24.42 -39.37
N ARG A 794 -19.50 25.34 -39.72
CA ARG A 794 -18.20 25.02 -40.36
C ARG A 794 -17.06 24.88 -39.34
N ILE A 795 -17.02 25.73 -38.31
CA ILE A 795 -15.90 25.80 -37.36
C ILE A 795 -16.13 24.92 -36.11
N PHE A 796 -17.38 24.71 -35.71
CA PHE A 796 -17.72 23.91 -34.53
C PHE A 796 -17.25 22.45 -34.62
N PRO A 797 -17.41 21.73 -35.76
CA PRO A 797 -16.88 20.39 -35.90
C PRO A 797 -15.36 20.34 -35.74
N ILE A 798 -14.65 21.36 -36.24
CA ILE A 798 -13.18 21.47 -36.17
C ILE A 798 -12.72 21.67 -34.73
N ILE A 799 -13.33 22.61 -33.99
CA ILE A 799 -12.97 22.85 -32.58
C ILE A 799 -13.37 21.65 -31.71
N THR A 800 -14.51 21.03 -31.97
CA THR A 800 -14.93 19.80 -31.29
C THR A 800 -13.93 18.68 -31.55
N LEU A 801 -13.48 18.53 -32.81
CA LEU A 801 -12.44 17.57 -33.17
C LEU A 801 -11.11 17.89 -32.48
N ILE A 802 -10.68 19.15 -32.40
CA ILE A 802 -9.46 19.54 -31.68
C ILE A 802 -9.58 19.21 -30.18
N LEU A 803 -10.72 19.49 -29.55
CA LEU A 803 -10.95 19.16 -28.13
C LEU A 803 -11.01 17.64 -27.91
N LEU A 804 -11.60 16.88 -28.85
CA LEU A 804 -11.59 15.43 -28.83
C LEU A 804 -10.18 14.87 -29.02
N LEU A 805 -9.38 15.44 -29.92
CA LEU A 805 -7.99 15.05 -30.15
C LEU A 805 -7.10 15.42 -28.96
N ALA A 806 -7.30 16.58 -28.34
CA ALA A 806 -6.62 16.96 -27.11
C ALA A 806 -7.01 16.06 -25.94
N GLY A 807 -8.30 15.73 -25.81
CA GLY A 807 -8.80 14.76 -24.84
C GLY A 807 -8.25 13.35 -25.07
N ALA A 808 -8.19 12.91 -26.33
CA ALA A 808 -7.59 11.64 -26.73
C ALA A 808 -6.07 11.63 -26.50
N GLY A 809 -5.38 12.75 -26.74
CA GLY A 809 -3.96 12.92 -26.44
C GLY A 809 -3.68 12.89 -24.94
N PHE A 810 -4.54 13.53 -24.13
CA PHE A 810 -4.47 13.46 -22.67
C PHE A 810 -4.76 12.04 -22.15
N ALA A 811 -5.76 11.36 -22.72
CA ALA A 811 -6.05 9.96 -22.41
C ALA A 811 -4.91 9.03 -22.82
N TYR A 812 -4.30 9.25 -23.99
CA TYR A 812 -3.13 8.50 -24.47
C TYR A 812 -1.90 8.74 -23.59
N ALA A 813 -1.61 9.98 -23.22
CA ALA A 813 -0.55 10.29 -22.27
C ALA A 813 -0.83 9.67 -20.89
N GLY A 814 -2.08 9.77 -20.43
CA GLY A 814 -2.56 9.13 -19.20
C GLY A 814 -2.32 7.62 -19.23
N GLU A 815 -2.66 6.96 -20.33
CA GLU A 815 -2.43 5.52 -20.53
C GLU A 815 -0.93 5.19 -20.59
N LYS A 816 -0.14 5.96 -21.35
CA LYS A 816 1.30 5.72 -21.54
C LYS A 816 2.11 5.86 -20.26
N PHE A 817 1.74 6.79 -19.38
CA PHE A 817 2.51 7.09 -18.16
C PHE A 817 1.88 6.52 -16.88
N TYR A 818 0.58 6.24 -16.88
CA TYR A 818 -0.16 5.87 -15.68
C TYR A 818 -1.16 4.70 -15.87
N HIS A 819 -1.17 4.03 -17.03
CA HIS A 819 -1.94 2.79 -17.26
C HIS A 819 -3.43 2.87 -16.82
N VAL A 820 -4.09 4.00 -17.08
CA VAL A 820 -5.44 4.34 -16.57
C VAL A 820 -6.49 3.27 -16.91
N LEU A 821 -6.43 2.66 -18.09
CA LEU A 821 -7.38 1.60 -18.49
C LEU A 821 -7.30 0.37 -17.58
N GLU A 822 -6.12 0.05 -17.05
CA GLU A 822 -5.94 -1.07 -16.13
C GLU A 822 -6.62 -0.80 -14.79
N TYR A 823 -6.42 0.40 -14.25
CA TYR A 823 -7.10 0.87 -13.05
C TYR A 823 -8.63 0.84 -13.20
N LEU A 824 -9.16 1.20 -14.37
CA LEU A 824 -10.59 1.13 -14.65
C LEU A 824 -11.11 -0.32 -14.75
N ARG A 825 -10.32 -1.26 -15.29
CA ARG A 825 -10.67 -2.69 -15.28
C ARG A 825 -10.70 -3.26 -13.86
N GLN A 826 -9.71 -2.90 -13.04
CA GLN A 826 -9.68 -3.28 -11.62
C GLN A 826 -10.87 -2.69 -10.87
N LEU A 827 -11.21 -1.42 -11.13
CA LEU A 827 -12.39 -0.78 -10.57
C LEU A 827 -13.67 -1.54 -10.94
N LYS A 828 -13.82 -1.93 -12.22
CA LYS A 828 -14.97 -2.73 -12.65
C LYS A 828 -15.02 -4.07 -11.90
N HIS A 829 -13.89 -4.74 -11.74
CA HIS A 829 -13.82 -5.99 -10.98
C HIS A 829 -14.28 -5.80 -9.53
N LEU A 830 -13.78 -4.76 -8.86
CA LEU A 830 -14.20 -4.40 -7.50
C LEU A 830 -15.69 -4.06 -7.46
N TYR A 831 -16.18 -3.27 -8.42
CA TYR A 831 -17.59 -2.91 -8.54
C TYR A 831 -18.50 -4.14 -8.66
N ASP A 832 -18.15 -5.07 -9.57
CA ASP A 832 -18.90 -6.31 -9.80
C ASP A 832 -18.96 -7.15 -8.50
N PHE A 833 -17.89 -7.16 -7.70
CA PHE A 833 -17.89 -7.85 -6.40
C PHE A 833 -18.75 -7.17 -5.33
N TYR A 834 -18.73 -5.83 -5.26
CA TYR A 834 -19.40 -5.08 -4.20
C TYR A 834 -20.89 -4.82 -4.45
N ILE A 835 -21.29 -4.71 -5.71
CA ILE A 835 -22.64 -4.29 -6.12
C ILE A 835 -23.31 -5.35 -7.01
N GLY A 836 -22.54 -6.24 -7.65
CA GLY A 836 -23.06 -7.28 -8.54
C GLY A 836 -23.56 -8.52 -7.81
N ILE A 837 -24.50 -8.36 -6.87
CA ILE A 837 -25.52 -9.35 -6.48
C ILE A 837 -26.83 -8.61 -6.19
#